data_AF-A0A961W771-F1
#
_entry.id   AF-A0A961W771-F1
#
_cell.length_a   1.000
_cell.length_b   1.000
_cell.length_c   1.000
_cell.angle_alpha   90.00
_cell.angle_beta   90.00
_cell.angle_gamma   90.00
#
_symmetry.space_group_name_H-M   'P 1'
#
loop_
_entity.id
_entity.type
_entity.pdbx_description
1 polymer ?
#
loop_
_entity_poly.entity_id
_entity_poly.type
_entity_poly.pdbx_seq_one_letter_code
_entity_poly.pdbx_strand_id
1 'polypeptide(L)'
;MRASNSSADAHLSAMNPRQILLFAIWSLLLLGVGNAEELYVKALGPVTIQGENGKFDIAVNGQVIAQDSSFYVNVSDGFPTRKNPKWVLLSFSQGGNCCAPSYKILDVGQTPPRLSASFGGSFGFSYLNAGRQLILAFEDDTWVYSANGLTKMPRLSADESVRLGVEAYKAKRGAEALRYLWPQRMNKNPNAPFYLGLLYKHGDGVARNPKQAMAFFLAAADMGYPRAYLEIASLYASGLGTPQNATKAAEWHRKGATAGDGEAQLNLGISLLNGHGSAPSPTEALFWLLLARDRVIEGERRELADRSISAAEAALQPEQVAKIKNDTFLWKPADQNPFSDPAALRAWVGKHPLQKVKGRQIVEVPELDARVRAAIGDKATEELRLMAGPGKVEERDGWLAATGCMAHDCSDQHWGLYVNLTNYDVLACTRSTLKWPSQIEVFGGTSYQRTERSLVRADPDRCDVGGVKHLQSVLATANRRSASVAGSPGLAPAPKTAERSTGSGYVIDGNGTILTNHHVIDGCSSLAAKAGGKTLPAEMVADDQRNDLAVLRSTVAGVQAAKFREGRGVRAGDSVVAMGYPYAGLLATSPQTTTGTITALAGIGDDSRFLQITAPIQPGNSGGPLFDSSGHVVGTIVSTLNALAVAKVTGSIPQNVNFAIKSGIVREFLDSKNIAYETATSSESKSPADVSELGAKSLVMIECTK
;
A
#
# COMPACT_ATOMS: atom_id res chain seq x y z
N MET A 1 -10.69 47.79 41.95
CA MET A 1 -9.97 48.66 42.92
C MET A 1 -8.74 49.24 42.25
N ARG A 2 -8.48 50.56 42.34
CA ARG A 2 -7.19 51.15 41.91
C ARG A 2 -6.09 50.66 42.84
N ALA A 3 -5.14 49.87 42.34
CA ALA A 3 -3.91 49.57 43.05
C ALA A 3 -2.79 50.48 42.52
N SER A 4 -2.37 51.40 43.38
CA SER A 4 -1.18 52.24 43.24
C SER A 4 0.08 51.39 43.40
N ASN A 5 0.79 51.08 42.31
CA ASN A 5 2.19 50.66 42.37
C ASN A 5 2.91 51.08 41.08
N SER A 6 3.65 52.18 41.16
CA SER A 6 4.35 52.82 40.04
C SER A 6 5.50 52.00 39.43
N SER A 7 5.88 50.87 40.04
CA SER A 7 6.87 49.93 39.48
C SER A 7 6.26 48.86 38.57
N ALA A 8 4.97 48.55 38.71
CA ALA A 8 4.27 47.59 37.84
C ALA A 8 3.91 48.21 36.47
N ASP A 9 3.52 49.49 36.48
CA ASP A 9 3.17 50.25 35.27
C ASP A 9 4.38 50.45 34.34
N ALA A 10 5.60 50.59 34.88
CA ALA A 10 6.82 50.74 34.10
C ALA A 10 7.23 49.44 33.38
N HIS A 11 6.95 48.27 33.97
CA HIS A 11 7.21 46.98 33.33
C HIS A 11 6.16 46.60 32.29
N LEU A 12 4.88 46.96 32.50
CA LEU A 12 3.78 46.70 31.55
C LEU A 12 3.82 47.62 30.31
N SER A 13 4.29 48.86 30.46
CA SER A 13 4.39 49.82 29.34
C SER A 13 5.56 49.53 28.38
N ALA A 14 6.54 48.71 28.79
CA ALA A 14 7.61 48.20 27.93
C ALA A 14 7.25 46.88 27.22
N MET A 15 6.13 46.26 27.58
CA MET A 15 5.69 44.99 27.02
C MET A 15 4.91 45.20 25.73
N ASN A 16 5.28 44.45 24.69
CA ASN A 16 4.51 44.49 23.45
C ASN A 16 3.15 43.77 23.62
N PRO A 17 2.17 44.00 22.73
CA PRO A 17 0.82 43.42 22.86
C PRO A 17 0.78 41.88 22.98
N ARG A 18 1.83 41.18 22.56
CA ARG A 18 1.96 39.72 22.70
C ARG A 18 2.36 39.30 24.12
N GLN A 19 3.22 40.05 24.78
CA GLN A 19 3.63 39.79 26.16
C GLN A 19 2.47 40.01 27.12
N ILE A 20 1.65 41.04 26.87
CA ILE A 20 0.45 41.35 27.66
C ILE A 20 -0.61 40.23 27.53
N LEU A 21 -0.84 39.71 26.32
CA LEU A 21 -1.78 38.60 26.08
C LEU A 21 -1.32 37.30 26.75
N LEU A 22 -0.03 36.97 26.64
CA LEU A 22 0.54 35.79 27.30
C LEU A 22 0.52 35.93 28.82
N PHE A 23 0.79 37.13 29.35
CA PHE A 23 0.74 37.40 30.79
C PHE A 23 -0.69 37.31 31.35
N ALA A 24 -1.69 37.79 30.61
CA ALA A 24 -3.09 37.68 30.98
C ALA A 24 -3.58 36.22 30.96
N ILE A 25 -3.20 35.44 29.94
CA ILE A 25 -3.52 34.00 29.85
C ILE A 25 -2.82 33.21 30.96
N TRP A 26 -1.56 33.53 31.26
CA TRP A 26 -0.78 32.87 32.32
C TRP A 26 -1.31 33.21 33.73
N SER A 27 -1.80 34.45 33.93
CA SER A 27 -2.42 34.89 35.19
C SER A 27 -3.78 34.23 35.45
N LEU A 28 -4.56 33.95 34.40
CA LEU A 28 -5.83 33.22 34.46
C LEU A 28 -5.66 31.73 34.76
N LEU A 29 -4.55 31.12 34.32
CA LEU A 29 -4.24 29.70 34.55
C LEU A 29 -3.76 29.40 35.98
N LEU A 30 -3.18 30.38 36.68
CA LEU A 30 -2.56 30.20 38.01
C LEU A 30 -3.51 30.41 39.20
N LEU A 31 -4.63 31.12 39.03
CA LEU A 31 -5.43 31.59 40.18
C LEU A 31 -6.77 30.92 40.41
N GLY A 32 -7.27 30.08 39.50
CA GLY A 32 -8.38 29.15 39.77
C GLY A 32 -9.69 29.73 40.34
N VAL A 33 -9.90 31.05 40.38
CA VAL A 33 -11.09 31.69 40.97
C VAL A 33 -11.42 32.98 40.20
N GLY A 34 -12.73 33.25 40.11
CA GLY A 34 -13.35 34.29 39.30
C GLY A 34 -12.96 35.74 39.60
N ASN A 35 -13.49 36.59 38.72
CA ASN A 35 -13.31 38.03 38.56
C ASN A 35 -12.11 38.41 37.70
N ALA A 36 -12.31 38.40 36.38
CA ALA A 36 -11.44 39.08 35.44
C ALA A 36 -12.17 40.30 34.85
N GLU A 37 -11.89 41.48 35.42
CA GLU A 37 -12.25 42.78 34.82
C GLU A 37 -11.44 42.99 33.52
N GLU A 38 -12.17 43.34 32.45
CA GLU A 38 -11.79 43.94 31.16
C GLU A 38 -10.41 43.58 30.54
N LEU A 39 -10.43 42.67 29.56
CA LEU A 39 -9.30 42.45 28.63
C LEU A 39 -9.40 43.38 27.41
N TYR A 40 -8.64 44.47 27.42
CA TYR A 40 -8.46 45.34 26.25
C TYR A 40 -7.53 44.71 25.20
N VAL A 41 -8.10 44.02 24.20
CA VAL A 41 -7.37 43.62 22.99
C VAL A 41 -7.60 44.66 21.90
N LYS A 42 -6.61 45.53 21.68
CA LYS A 42 -6.64 46.73 20.81
C LYS A 42 -6.96 46.49 19.31
N ALA A 43 -7.36 45.27 18.92
CA ALA A 43 -7.72 44.88 17.55
C ALA A 43 -9.14 44.28 17.40
N LEU A 44 -9.89 44.05 18.50
CA LEU A 44 -11.19 43.35 18.46
C LEU A 44 -12.40 44.22 18.90
N GLY A 45 -12.17 45.43 19.40
CA GLY A 45 -13.17 46.18 20.19
C GLY A 45 -13.33 45.57 21.60
N PRO A 46 -14.12 46.17 22.51
CA PRO A 46 -14.33 45.65 23.86
C PRO A 46 -14.88 44.22 23.82
N VAL A 47 -14.11 43.28 24.38
CA VAL A 47 -14.57 41.92 24.70
C VAL A 47 -15.04 41.96 26.15
N THR A 48 -16.32 41.76 26.37
CA THR A 48 -16.90 41.67 27.72
C THR A 48 -17.12 40.20 28.07
N ILE A 49 -16.62 39.81 29.24
CA ILE A 49 -16.89 38.51 29.86
C ILE A 49 -17.67 38.82 31.13
N GLN A 50 -18.93 38.40 31.23
CA GLN A 50 -19.79 38.68 32.38
C GLN A 50 -20.33 37.37 32.95
N GLY A 51 -20.21 37.12 34.25
CA GLY A 51 -20.66 35.86 34.81
C GLY A 51 -20.36 35.67 36.28
N GLU A 52 -21.20 34.88 36.96
CA GLU A 52 -21.07 34.46 38.35
C GLU A 52 -21.14 32.92 38.44
N ASN A 53 -20.56 32.32 39.47
CA ASN A 53 -20.62 30.86 39.73
C ASN A 53 -20.09 29.96 38.60
N GLY A 54 -19.03 30.38 37.90
CA GLY A 54 -18.36 29.56 36.88
C GLY A 54 -19.09 29.45 35.54
N LYS A 55 -20.10 30.29 35.32
CA LYS A 55 -20.77 30.47 34.03
C LYS A 55 -20.49 31.87 33.51
N PHE A 56 -20.10 32.01 32.26
CA PHE A 56 -19.70 33.29 31.67
C PHE A 56 -20.40 33.55 30.34
N ASP A 57 -20.97 34.73 30.18
CA ASP A 57 -21.37 35.28 28.90
C ASP A 57 -20.15 35.96 28.26
N ILE A 58 -19.84 35.59 27.02
CA ILE A 58 -18.79 36.24 26.24
C ILE A 58 -19.48 37.07 25.17
N ALA A 59 -19.23 38.37 25.18
CA ALA A 59 -19.69 39.28 24.16
C ALA A 59 -18.52 40.02 23.51
N VAL A 60 -18.63 40.21 22.20
CA VAL A 60 -17.68 41.03 21.42
C VAL A 60 -18.47 42.21 20.87
N ASN A 61 -18.14 43.43 21.29
CA ASN A 61 -18.88 44.65 20.94
C ASN A 61 -20.40 44.57 21.24
N GLY A 62 -20.78 43.96 22.37
CA GLY A 62 -22.17 43.84 22.81
C GLY A 62 -22.97 42.69 22.18
N GLN A 63 -22.42 41.97 21.19
CA GLN A 63 -23.03 40.74 20.68
C GLN A 63 -22.58 39.56 21.54
N VAL A 64 -23.52 38.92 22.24
CA VAL A 64 -23.23 37.71 23.02
C VAL A 64 -22.95 36.54 22.07
N ILE A 65 -21.73 36.03 22.09
CA ILE A 65 -21.25 34.92 21.25
C ILE A 65 -21.25 33.58 22.00
N ALA A 66 -21.28 33.62 23.33
CA ALA A 66 -21.49 32.46 24.21
C ALA A 66 -22.32 32.91 25.44
N GLN A 67 -23.35 32.14 25.81
CA GLN A 67 -24.20 32.39 26.97
C GLN A 67 -24.10 31.25 27.98
N ASP A 68 -24.17 31.57 29.27
CA ASP A 68 -24.33 30.65 30.41
C ASP A 68 -23.33 29.48 30.40
N SER A 69 -22.09 29.83 30.08
CA SER A 69 -21.10 28.92 29.55
C SER A 69 -20.03 28.57 30.59
N SER A 70 -19.99 27.31 31.04
CA SER A 70 -18.95 26.75 31.92
C SER A 70 -17.75 26.25 31.11
N PHE A 71 -17.20 27.10 30.23
CA PHE A 71 -16.29 26.69 29.15
C PHE A 71 -14.84 27.13 29.38
N TYR A 72 -13.89 26.27 29.02
CA TYR A 72 -12.53 26.68 28.66
C TYR A 72 -12.55 27.22 27.24
N VAL A 73 -12.45 28.55 27.06
CA VAL A 73 -12.31 29.15 25.73
C VAL A 73 -10.85 29.19 25.34
N ASN A 74 -10.46 28.28 24.44
CA ASN A 74 -9.15 28.31 23.82
C ASN A 74 -9.28 28.99 22.45
N VAL A 75 -8.54 30.09 22.26
CA VAL A 75 -8.34 30.68 20.93
C VAL A 75 -7.32 29.78 20.22
N SER A 76 -7.82 28.71 19.61
CA SER A 76 -6.95 27.64 19.12
C SER A 76 -6.08 28.06 17.95
N ASP A 77 -6.54 28.98 17.09
CA ASP A 77 -5.73 29.62 16.06
C ASP A 77 -6.46 30.78 15.35
N GLY A 78 -5.70 31.77 14.85
CA GLY A 78 -6.20 32.86 14.00
C GLY A 78 -5.74 32.72 12.54
N PHE A 79 -6.65 32.81 11.58
CA PHE A 79 -6.35 32.53 10.15
C PHE A 79 -6.56 33.76 9.24
N PRO A 80 -5.70 34.08 8.24
CA PRO A 80 -4.25 33.89 8.06
C PRO A 80 -3.54 35.26 8.18
N THR A 81 -2.99 35.58 9.32
CA THR A 81 -1.57 35.52 9.66
C THR A 81 -1.54 36.15 11.05
N ARG A 82 -0.61 35.77 11.93
CA ARG A 82 -0.57 36.19 13.36
C ARG A 82 -0.54 37.71 13.66
N LYS A 83 -0.82 38.58 12.67
CA LYS A 83 -0.97 40.03 12.77
C LYS A 83 -2.40 40.56 12.50
N ASN A 84 -3.24 39.91 11.67
CA ASN A 84 -4.64 40.31 11.38
C ASN A 84 -5.48 39.08 10.96
N PRO A 85 -6.11 38.35 11.90
CA PRO A 85 -6.96 37.22 11.56
C PRO A 85 -8.24 37.70 10.86
N LYS A 86 -8.75 36.93 9.89
CA LYS A 86 -10.09 37.09 9.30
C LYS A 86 -11.11 36.23 10.04
N TRP A 87 -10.68 35.06 10.51
CA TRP A 87 -11.52 34.14 11.28
C TRP A 87 -10.83 33.71 12.56
N VAL A 88 -11.62 33.58 13.62
CA VAL A 88 -11.22 33.03 14.92
C VAL A 88 -12.06 31.78 15.20
N LEU A 89 -11.41 30.67 15.53
CA LEU A 89 -12.09 29.46 16.00
C LEU A 89 -12.12 29.47 17.53
N LEU A 90 -13.31 29.29 18.09
CA LEU A 90 -13.55 29.20 19.53
C LEU A 90 -13.99 27.77 19.86
N SER A 91 -13.34 27.14 20.83
CA SER A 91 -13.76 25.84 21.37
C SER A 91 -14.44 25.99 22.72
N PHE A 92 -15.44 25.16 22.99
CA PHE A 92 -16.25 25.18 24.20
C PHE A 92 -16.41 23.74 24.72
N SER A 93 -15.84 23.42 25.90
CA SER A 93 -15.99 22.12 26.59
C SER A 93 -16.68 22.25 27.96
N GLN A 94 -17.76 21.50 28.19
CA GLN A 94 -18.40 21.48 29.51
C GLN A 94 -17.68 20.48 30.43
N GLY A 95 -17.24 20.91 31.61
CA GLY A 95 -16.93 19.99 32.72
C GLY A 95 -15.65 19.14 32.60
N GLY A 96 -14.64 19.57 31.84
CA GLY A 96 -13.37 18.83 31.66
C GLY A 96 -13.36 17.93 30.42
N ASN A 97 -12.46 16.93 30.38
CA ASN A 97 -12.22 16.07 29.20
C ASN A 97 -13.36 15.06 28.90
N CYS A 98 -14.51 15.12 29.58
CA CYS A 98 -15.54 14.09 29.52
C CYS A 98 -16.55 14.23 28.36
N CYS A 99 -16.63 15.38 27.68
CA CYS A 99 -17.61 15.63 26.62
C CYS A 99 -16.98 16.24 25.36
N ALA A 100 -17.48 15.85 24.19
CA ALA A 100 -17.02 16.36 22.90
C ALA A 100 -17.18 17.90 22.82
N PRO A 101 -16.13 18.65 22.47
CA PRO A 101 -16.20 20.11 22.40
C PRO A 101 -17.14 20.59 21.30
N SER A 102 -17.81 21.70 21.56
CA SER A 102 -18.48 22.48 20.52
C SER A 102 -17.56 23.59 20.04
N TYR A 103 -17.64 23.92 18.77
CA TYR A 103 -16.79 24.88 18.09
C TYR A 103 -17.63 25.97 17.45
N LYS A 104 -17.11 27.20 17.46
CA LYS A 104 -17.71 28.35 16.77
C LYS A 104 -16.68 29.08 15.93
N ILE A 105 -17.07 29.51 14.74
CA ILE A 105 -16.25 30.35 13.86
C ILE A 105 -16.75 31.79 13.94
N LEU A 106 -15.89 32.71 14.35
CA LEU A 106 -16.14 34.14 14.39
C LEU A 106 -15.43 34.81 13.20
N ASP A 107 -16.18 35.51 12.34
CA ASP A 107 -15.59 36.36 11.29
C ASP A 107 -15.28 37.74 11.89
N VAL A 108 -13.99 37.99 12.09
CA VAL A 108 -13.44 39.23 12.67
C VAL A 108 -12.92 40.17 11.59
N GLY A 109 -13.03 39.79 10.30
CA GLY A 109 -12.72 40.67 9.17
C GLY A 109 -13.87 41.62 8.81
N GLN A 110 -15.04 41.46 9.45
CA GLN A 110 -16.18 42.35 9.34
C GLN A 110 -16.27 43.27 10.57
N THR A 111 -16.78 44.48 10.37
CA THR A 111 -17.04 45.43 11.46
C THR A 111 -18.55 45.71 11.50
N PRO A 112 -19.30 45.24 12.52
CA PRO A 112 -18.82 44.47 13.69
C PRO A 112 -18.52 42.99 13.35
N PRO A 113 -17.66 42.32 14.14
CA PRO A 113 -17.43 40.87 14.01
C PRO A 113 -18.73 40.07 14.14
N ARG A 114 -18.88 38.98 13.39
CA ARG A 114 -20.10 38.16 13.39
C ARG A 114 -19.82 36.70 13.65
N LEU A 115 -20.62 36.09 14.54
CA LEU A 115 -20.67 34.65 14.68
C LEU A 115 -21.14 34.04 13.36
N SER A 116 -20.28 33.23 12.73
CA SER A 116 -20.52 32.72 11.39
C SER A 116 -21.00 31.28 11.36
N ALA A 117 -20.57 30.44 12.29
CA ALA A 117 -21.03 29.05 12.38
C ALA A 117 -20.82 28.45 13.77
N SER A 118 -21.59 27.41 14.10
CA SER A 118 -21.40 26.55 15.28
C SER A 118 -21.50 25.08 14.87
N PHE A 119 -20.65 24.20 15.43
CA PHE A 119 -20.64 22.76 15.12
C PHE A 119 -20.01 21.94 16.26
N GLY A 120 -20.31 20.65 16.33
CA GLY A 120 -19.66 19.71 17.26
C GLY A 120 -18.46 19.01 16.63
N GLY A 121 -17.45 18.65 17.42
CA GLY A 121 -16.29 17.90 16.95
C GLY A 121 -15.62 17.09 18.05
N SER A 122 -14.72 16.18 17.67
CA SER A 122 -13.85 15.47 18.60
C SER A 122 -12.77 16.39 19.16
N PHE A 123 -12.09 15.96 20.23
CA PHE A 123 -10.90 16.65 20.70
C PHE A 123 -9.75 16.48 19.69
N GLY A 124 -9.02 17.57 19.45
CA GLY A 124 -7.91 17.58 18.50
C GLY A 124 -8.39 17.68 17.05
N PHE A 125 -7.85 18.65 16.33
CA PHE A 125 -8.14 18.81 14.92
C PHE A 125 -6.93 19.40 14.21
N SER A 126 -6.96 19.28 12.90
CA SER A 126 -6.04 19.96 12.00
C SER A 126 -6.81 20.86 11.07
N TYR A 127 -6.18 21.92 10.59
CA TYR A 127 -6.85 22.85 9.69
C TYR A 127 -5.98 23.22 8.50
N LEU A 128 -6.64 23.61 7.42
CA LEU A 128 -6.02 24.23 6.26
C LEU A 128 -6.79 25.49 5.88
N ASN A 129 -6.10 26.63 5.89
CA ASN A 129 -6.59 27.82 5.22
C ASN A 129 -6.12 27.82 3.76
N ALA A 130 -7.06 27.60 2.85
CA ALA A 130 -6.87 27.59 1.41
C ALA A 130 -7.35 28.92 0.77
N GLY A 131 -7.33 30.01 1.52
CA GLY A 131 -7.72 31.37 1.10
C GLY A 131 -9.24 31.55 1.02
N ARG A 132 -9.90 30.81 0.13
CA ARG A 132 -11.36 30.89 -0.10
C ARG A 132 -12.18 29.92 0.78
N GLN A 133 -11.49 29.01 1.46
CA GLN A 133 -12.10 28.04 2.36
C GLN A 133 -11.14 27.71 3.50
N LEU A 134 -11.72 27.40 4.66
CA LEU A 134 -11.07 26.84 5.82
C LEU A 134 -11.55 25.39 5.98
N ILE A 135 -10.63 24.43 5.86
CA ILE A 135 -10.90 23.02 6.07
C ILE A 135 -10.51 22.70 7.51
N LEU A 136 -11.42 22.09 8.27
CA LEU A 136 -11.24 21.65 9.65
C LEU A 136 -11.43 20.13 9.67
N ALA A 137 -10.34 19.40 9.84
CA ALA A 137 -10.31 17.94 9.83
C ALA A 137 -10.10 17.42 11.26
N PHE A 138 -11.15 16.79 11.79
CA PHE A 138 -11.18 16.05 13.05
C PHE A 138 -10.91 14.58 12.78
N GLU A 139 -10.82 13.78 13.84
CA GLU A 139 -10.64 12.32 13.74
C GLU A 139 -11.80 11.66 12.98
N ASP A 140 -13.05 12.02 13.31
CA ASP A 140 -14.24 11.37 12.74
C ASP A 140 -14.94 12.19 11.65
N ASP A 141 -14.67 13.49 11.56
CA ASP A 141 -15.45 14.43 10.75
C ASP A 141 -14.57 15.48 10.07
N THR A 142 -14.95 15.90 8.86
CA THR A 142 -14.33 17.04 8.19
C THR A 142 -15.39 18.11 7.91
N TRP A 143 -15.05 19.34 8.25
CA TRP A 143 -15.88 20.52 8.03
C TRP A 143 -15.17 21.49 7.08
N VAL A 144 -15.93 22.11 6.18
CA VAL A 144 -15.41 23.12 5.26
C VAL A 144 -16.21 24.39 5.46
N TYR A 145 -15.52 25.44 5.88
CA TYR A 145 -16.07 26.78 5.97
C TYR A 145 -15.66 27.59 4.74
N SER A 146 -16.62 28.21 4.06
CA SER A 146 -16.39 28.97 2.83
C SER A 146 -17.35 30.16 2.73
N ALA A 147 -17.38 30.86 1.59
CA ALA A 147 -18.37 31.90 1.32
C ALA A 147 -19.83 31.39 1.41
N ASN A 148 -20.06 30.08 1.21
CA ASN A 148 -21.38 29.45 1.31
C ASN A 148 -21.71 29.00 2.75
N GLY A 149 -20.93 29.42 3.75
CA GLY A 149 -21.07 29.00 5.14
C GLY A 149 -20.31 27.72 5.45
N LEU A 150 -20.68 27.11 6.57
CA LEU A 150 -20.09 25.87 7.09
C LEU A 150 -20.82 24.65 6.51
N THR A 151 -20.07 23.71 5.96
CA THR A 151 -20.60 22.45 5.41
C THR A 151 -19.87 21.27 6.03
N LYS A 152 -20.62 20.29 6.54
CA LYS A 152 -20.06 18.99 6.93
C LYS A 152 -19.82 18.16 5.68
N MET A 153 -18.63 17.58 5.57
CA MET A 153 -18.38 16.63 4.50
C MET A 153 -19.03 15.27 4.78
N PRO A 154 -19.41 14.52 3.73
CA PRO A 154 -19.79 13.12 3.87
C PRO A 154 -18.68 12.34 4.57
N ARG A 155 -19.06 11.38 5.43
CA ARG A 155 -18.11 10.40 5.95
C ARG A 155 -17.74 9.43 4.83
N LEU A 156 -16.47 9.43 4.47
CA LEU A 156 -15.91 8.60 3.40
C LEU A 156 -14.82 7.72 3.99
N SER A 157 -14.59 6.55 3.37
CA SER A 157 -13.37 5.79 3.65
C SER A 157 -12.14 6.56 3.20
N ALA A 158 -10.97 6.22 3.75
CA ALA A 158 -9.72 6.88 3.36
C ALA A 158 -9.46 6.75 1.85
N ASP A 159 -9.62 5.54 1.30
CA ASP A 159 -9.40 5.27 -0.12
C ASP A 159 -10.39 5.99 -1.03
N GLU A 160 -11.66 6.08 -0.62
CA GLU A 160 -12.66 6.82 -1.37
C GLU A 160 -12.39 8.33 -1.37
N SER A 161 -12.02 8.88 -0.21
CA SER A 161 -11.62 10.29 -0.09
C SER A 161 -10.41 10.57 -0.99
N VAL A 162 -9.39 9.71 -0.97
CA VAL A 162 -8.23 9.86 -1.84
C VAL A 162 -8.63 9.78 -3.32
N ARG A 163 -9.44 8.79 -3.72
CA ARG A 163 -9.90 8.63 -5.10
C ARG A 163 -10.62 9.89 -5.60
N LEU A 164 -11.61 10.40 -4.85
CA LEU A 164 -12.34 11.62 -5.21
C LEU A 164 -11.43 12.85 -5.26
N GLY A 165 -10.46 12.95 -4.34
CA GLY A 165 -9.45 13.99 -4.35
C GLY A 165 -8.57 13.98 -5.60
N VAL A 166 -8.13 12.80 -6.04
CA VAL A 166 -7.35 12.62 -7.26
C VAL A 166 -8.17 12.94 -8.52
N GLU A 167 -9.42 12.50 -8.57
CA GLU A 167 -10.35 12.83 -9.65
C GLU A 167 -10.60 14.34 -9.75
N ALA A 168 -10.82 15.01 -8.61
CA ALA A 168 -10.96 16.45 -8.55
C ALA A 168 -9.70 17.18 -9.04
N TYR A 169 -8.51 16.71 -8.64
CA TYR A 169 -7.24 17.25 -9.12
C TYR A 169 -7.10 17.12 -10.64
N LYS A 170 -7.35 15.92 -11.20
CA LYS A 170 -7.29 15.67 -12.65
C LYS A 170 -8.29 16.53 -13.43
N ALA A 171 -9.44 16.79 -12.84
CA ALA A 171 -10.46 17.70 -13.37
C ALA A 171 -10.14 19.19 -13.14
N LYS A 172 -8.94 19.54 -12.66
CA LYS A 172 -8.49 20.92 -12.34
C LYS A 172 -9.36 21.63 -11.29
N ARG A 173 -10.01 20.88 -10.41
CA ARG A 173 -10.83 21.37 -9.29
C ARG A 173 -10.02 21.37 -8.00
N GLY A 174 -8.96 22.18 -7.93
CA GLY A 174 -8.00 22.17 -6.82
C GLY A 174 -8.61 22.42 -5.43
N ALA A 175 -9.55 23.37 -5.32
CA ALA A 175 -10.24 23.63 -4.06
C ALA A 175 -11.02 22.42 -3.55
N GLU A 176 -11.65 21.66 -4.45
CA GLU A 176 -12.36 20.43 -4.09
C GLU A 176 -11.40 19.30 -3.75
N ALA A 177 -10.31 19.15 -4.52
CA ALA A 177 -9.26 18.18 -4.22
C ALA A 177 -8.70 18.36 -2.80
N LEU A 178 -8.47 19.60 -2.35
CA LEU A 178 -7.99 19.87 -0.99
C LEU A 178 -8.94 19.37 0.10
N ARG A 179 -10.25 19.46 -0.10
CA ARG A 179 -11.26 19.02 0.88
C ARG A 179 -11.14 17.53 1.15
N TYR A 180 -10.91 16.75 0.11
CA TYR A 180 -10.79 15.30 0.21
C TYR A 180 -9.37 14.83 0.58
N LEU A 181 -8.32 15.53 0.16
CA LEU A 181 -6.94 15.08 0.37
C LEU A 181 -6.34 15.58 1.70
N TRP A 182 -6.69 16.79 2.17
CA TRP A 182 -6.12 17.36 3.39
C TRP A 182 -6.36 16.51 4.66
N PRO A 183 -7.56 15.96 4.89
CA PRO A 183 -7.80 15.07 6.03
C PRO A 183 -6.96 13.79 5.95
N GLN A 184 -6.62 13.36 4.74
CA GLN A 184 -5.92 12.10 4.44
C GLN A 184 -4.39 12.26 4.39
N ARG A 185 -3.86 13.46 4.67
CA ARG A 185 -2.43 13.78 4.49
C ARG A 185 -1.46 12.96 5.35
N MET A 186 -1.95 12.36 6.43
CA MET A 186 -1.19 11.49 7.34
C MET A 186 -1.58 10.01 7.19
N ASN A 187 -2.51 9.68 6.29
CA ASN A 187 -2.97 8.31 6.11
C ASN A 187 -1.99 7.51 5.26
N LYS A 188 -2.05 6.17 5.37
CA LYS A 188 -1.12 5.22 4.75
C LYS A 188 -1.26 5.10 3.22
N ASN A 189 -1.81 6.11 2.58
CA ASN A 189 -1.99 6.16 1.13
C ASN A 189 -1.08 7.26 0.58
N PRO A 190 0.01 6.92 -0.14
CA PRO A 190 0.98 7.90 -0.61
C PRO A 190 0.40 8.92 -1.61
N ASN A 191 -0.75 8.60 -2.23
CA ASN A 191 -1.40 9.52 -3.16
C ASN A 191 -1.83 10.81 -2.46
N ALA A 192 -2.34 10.74 -1.23
CA ALA A 192 -2.80 11.94 -0.51
C ALA A 192 -1.70 13.00 -0.36
N PRO A 193 -0.55 12.71 0.30
CA PRO A 193 0.55 13.66 0.38
C PRO A 193 1.11 14.01 -1.01
N PHE A 194 1.22 13.06 -1.95
CA PHE A 194 1.72 13.36 -3.29
C PHE A 194 0.89 14.43 -4.03
N TYR A 195 -0.43 14.24 -4.11
CA TYR A 195 -1.32 15.18 -4.78
C TYR A 195 -1.47 16.50 -4.02
N LEU A 196 -1.37 16.50 -2.68
CA LEU A 196 -1.24 17.75 -1.91
C LEU A 196 0.04 18.50 -2.30
N GLY A 197 1.15 17.79 -2.48
CA GLY A 197 2.40 18.36 -2.98
C GLY A 197 2.22 19.06 -4.33
N LEU A 198 1.52 18.42 -5.28
CA LEU A 198 1.20 19.01 -6.58
C LEU A 198 0.33 20.27 -6.46
N LEU A 199 -0.73 20.21 -5.63
CA LEU A 199 -1.59 21.38 -5.38
C LEU A 199 -0.79 22.57 -4.84
N TYR A 200 0.16 22.36 -3.92
CA TYR A 200 1.04 23.41 -3.42
C TYR A 200 2.11 23.86 -4.43
N LYS A 201 2.66 22.94 -5.24
CA LYS A 201 3.66 23.26 -6.27
C LYS A 201 3.10 24.20 -7.33
N HIS A 202 1.85 23.97 -7.74
CA HIS A 202 1.16 24.71 -8.79
C HIS A 202 0.32 25.88 -8.26
N GLY A 203 -0.10 25.84 -6.98
CA GLY A 203 -1.00 26.83 -6.41
C GLY A 203 -2.47 26.58 -6.78
N ASP A 204 -2.84 25.32 -6.94
CA ASP A 204 -4.18 24.91 -7.36
C ASP A 204 -5.10 24.83 -6.14
N GLY A 205 -5.95 25.85 -5.96
CA GLY A 205 -6.85 25.93 -4.81
C GLY A 205 -6.17 26.31 -3.47
N VAL A 206 -4.84 26.34 -3.41
CA VAL A 206 -4.03 26.91 -2.33
C VAL A 206 -3.04 27.94 -2.88
N ALA A 207 -2.52 28.83 -2.03
CA ALA A 207 -1.40 29.67 -2.44
C ALA A 207 -0.18 28.81 -2.80
N ARG A 208 0.44 29.09 -3.94
CA ARG A 208 1.64 28.38 -4.40
C ARG A 208 2.74 28.44 -3.33
N ASN A 209 3.14 27.28 -2.84
CA ASN A 209 4.18 27.15 -1.82
C ASN A 209 5.04 25.91 -2.08
N PRO A 210 6.11 26.05 -2.88
CA PRO A 210 6.96 24.92 -3.24
C PRO A 210 7.76 24.33 -2.07
N LYS A 211 7.98 25.11 -0.99
CA LYS A 211 8.56 24.58 0.27
C LYS A 211 7.62 23.59 0.93
N GLN A 212 6.33 23.92 0.98
CA GLN A 212 5.31 23.00 1.48
C GLN A 212 5.16 21.79 0.56
N ALA A 213 5.23 22.01 -0.76
CA ALA A 213 5.23 20.91 -1.74
C ALA A 213 6.37 19.92 -1.50
N MET A 214 7.60 20.42 -1.26
CA MET A 214 8.75 19.58 -0.91
C MET A 214 8.46 18.69 0.31
N ALA A 215 7.89 19.25 1.38
CA ALA A 215 7.57 18.47 2.58
C ALA A 215 6.56 17.34 2.29
N PHE A 216 5.55 17.61 1.47
CA PHE A 216 4.56 16.61 1.07
C PHE A 216 5.12 15.54 0.12
N PHE A 217 5.99 15.93 -0.82
CA PHE A 217 6.66 14.95 -1.68
C PHE A 217 7.62 14.07 -0.87
N LEU A 218 8.35 14.63 0.10
CA LEU A 218 9.18 13.84 1.02
C LEU A 218 8.33 12.82 1.79
N ALA A 219 7.17 13.22 2.33
CA ALA A 219 6.26 12.30 3.00
C ALA A 219 5.75 11.17 2.09
N ALA A 220 5.44 11.47 0.82
CA ALA A 220 5.05 10.45 -0.15
C ALA A 220 6.24 9.53 -0.55
N ALA A 221 7.44 10.10 -0.65
CA ALA A 221 8.67 9.39 -0.95
C ALA A 221 9.10 8.43 0.18
N ASP A 222 8.87 8.82 1.44
CA ASP A 222 9.09 7.99 2.63
C ASP A 222 8.15 6.77 2.65
N MET A 223 6.97 6.90 2.03
CA MET A 223 6.03 5.78 1.80
C MET A 223 6.35 4.97 0.53
N GLY A 224 7.50 5.21 -0.12
CA GLY A 224 7.92 4.49 -1.32
C GLY A 224 7.27 4.95 -2.62
N TYR A 225 6.59 6.09 -2.68
CA TYR A 225 5.89 6.50 -3.90
C TYR A 225 6.85 6.97 -5.00
N PRO A 226 7.01 6.24 -6.13
CA PRO A 226 8.11 6.49 -7.06
C PRO A 226 8.06 7.87 -7.72
N ARG A 227 6.86 8.36 -8.06
CA ARG A 227 6.67 9.68 -8.67
C ARG A 227 7.05 10.83 -7.74
N ALA A 228 7.06 10.63 -6.43
CA ALA A 228 7.48 11.67 -5.50
C ALA A 228 8.98 11.98 -5.62
N TYR A 229 9.82 10.98 -5.92
CA TYR A 229 11.26 11.17 -6.13
C TYR A 229 11.54 12.13 -7.30
N LEU A 230 10.76 12.02 -8.37
CA LEU A 230 10.82 12.91 -9.53
C LEU A 230 10.48 14.35 -9.18
N GLU A 231 9.40 14.54 -8.42
CA GLU A 231 8.97 15.87 -8.01
C GLU A 231 10.00 16.55 -7.11
N ILE A 232 10.61 15.81 -6.18
CA ILE A 232 11.70 16.31 -5.33
C ILE A 232 12.92 16.69 -6.18
N ALA A 233 13.32 15.84 -7.12
CA ALA A 233 14.43 16.12 -8.02
C ALA A 233 14.17 17.37 -8.86
N SER A 234 12.95 17.56 -9.35
CA SER A 234 12.53 18.75 -10.09
C SER A 234 12.64 20.03 -9.25
N LEU A 235 12.27 20.00 -7.97
CA LEU A 235 12.41 21.14 -7.07
C LEU A 235 13.89 21.52 -6.84
N TYR A 236 14.77 20.54 -6.67
CA TYR A 236 16.22 20.79 -6.57
C TYR A 236 16.83 21.28 -7.88
N ALA A 237 16.42 20.72 -9.02
CA ALA A 237 16.94 21.11 -10.34
C ALA A 237 16.54 22.54 -10.72
N SER A 238 15.33 22.97 -10.38
CA SER A 238 14.79 24.29 -10.68
C SER A 238 15.08 25.36 -9.62
N GLY A 239 15.54 24.97 -8.42
CA GLY A 239 15.67 25.90 -7.30
C GLY A 239 14.33 26.41 -6.77
N LEU A 240 13.24 25.67 -7.02
CA LEU A 240 11.90 26.10 -6.63
C LEU A 240 11.63 25.69 -5.18
N GLY A 241 11.57 26.68 -4.27
CA GLY A 241 11.33 26.45 -2.83
C GLY A 241 12.54 25.93 -2.05
N THR A 242 13.59 25.49 -2.74
CA THR A 242 14.88 25.09 -2.18
C THR A 242 15.99 25.73 -3.01
N PRO A 243 17.21 25.97 -2.47
CA PRO A 243 18.34 26.32 -3.32
C PRO A 243 18.53 25.30 -4.44
N GLN A 244 18.84 25.79 -5.63
CA GLN A 244 19.13 24.96 -6.79
C GLN A 244 20.34 24.07 -6.47
N ASN A 245 20.22 22.77 -6.72
CA ASN A 245 21.28 21.82 -6.45
C ASN A 245 21.19 20.63 -7.41
N ALA A 246 21.98 20.65 -8.47
CA ALA A 246 21.99 19.60 -9.49
C ALA A 246 22.43 18.24 -8.93
N THR A 247 23.36 18.21 -7.96
CA THR A 247 23.81 16.97 -7.31
C THR A 247 22.70 16.29 -6.54
N LYS A 248 21.97 17.04 -5.71
CA LYS A 248 20.78 16.52 -5.00
C LYS A 248 19.68 16.09 -5.97
N ALA A 249 19.46 16.84 -7.05
CA ALA A 249 18.50 16.44 -8.08
C ALA A 249 18.88 15.08 -8.70
N ALA A 250 20.15 14.87 -9.04
CA ALA A 250 20.65 13.60 -9.55
C ALA A 250 20.53 12.44 -8.54
N GLU A 251 20.79 12.70 -7.24
CA GLU A 251 20.58 11.72 -6.16
C GLU A 251 19.10 11.28 -6.07
N TRP A 252 18.16 12.21 -6.15
CA TRP A 252 16.73 11.90 -6.11
C TRP A 252 16.23 11.22 -7.39
N HIS A 253 16.70 11.63 -8.57
CA HIS A 253 16.45 10.89 -9.81
C HIS A 253 16.98 9.45 -9.71
N ARG A 254 18.15 9.25 -9.11
CA ARG A 254 18.72 7.91 -8.86
C ARG A 254 17.85 7.07 -7.95
N LYS A 255 17.28 7.63 -6.89
CA LYS A 255 16.31 6.90 -6.04
C LYS A 255 15.10 6.45 -6.84
N GLY A 256 14.48 7.35 -7.61
CA GLY A 256 13.33 7.01 -8.46
C GLY A 256 13.67 5.99 -9.56
N ALA A 257 14.82 6.16 -10.20
CA ALA A 257 15.31 5.26 -11.22
C ALA A 257 15.55 3.85 -10.68
N THR A 258 16.12 3.77 -9.48
CA THR A 258 16.37 2.50 -8.76
C THR A 258 15.06 1.84 -8.32
N ALA A 259 14.05 2.62 -7.95
CA ALA A 259 12.69 2.16 -7.66
C ALA A 259 11.90 1.76 -8.91
N GLY A 260 12.48 1.94 -10.11
CA GLY A 260 11.93 1.46 -11.36
C GLY A 260 11.01 2.43 -12.11
N ASP A 261 10.96 3.69 -11.71
CA ASP A 261 10.19 4.73 -12.41
C ASP A 261 10.89 5.14 -13.72
N GLY A 262 10.25 4.90 -14.87
CA GLY A 262 10.85 5.14 -16.20
C GLY A 262 11.15 6.62 -16.47
N GLU A 263 10.35 7.53 -15.94
CA GLU A 263 10.53 8.97 -16.09
C GLU A 263 11.77 9.45 -15.29
N ALA A 264 12.00 8.86 -14.12
CA ALA A 264 13.20 9.09 -13.31
C ALA A 264 14.46 8.49 -13.95
N GLN A 265 14.34 7.31 -14.57
CA GLN A 265 15.44 6.67 -15.32
C GLN A 265 15.88 7.54 -16.51
N LEU A 266 14.92 8.06 -17.29
CA LEU A 266 15.20 8.97 -18.41
C LEU A 266 15.93 10.23 -17.94
N ASN A 267 15.41 10.88 -16.88
CA ASN A 267 15.99 12.11 -16.38
C ASN A 267 17.38 11.90 -15.76
N LEU A 268 17.61 10.78 -15.07
CA LEU A 268 18.94 10.41 -14.58
C LEU A 268 19.91 10.17 -15.74
N GLY A 269 19.48 9.41 -16.74
CA GLY A 269 20.29 9.11 -17.93
C GLY A 269 20.75 10.37 -18.65
N ILE A 270 19.84 11.32 -18.88
CA ILE A 270 20.16 12.62 -19.48
C ILE A 270 21.10 13.44 -18.57
N SER A 271 20.90 13.41 -17.26
CA SER A 271 21.76 14.11 -16.29
C SER A 271 23.19 13.60 -16.33
N LEU A 272 23.35 12.27 -16.35
CA LEU A 272 24.65 11.60 -16.41
C LEU A 272 25.33 11.78 -17.77
N LEU A 273 24.57 11.85 -18.87
CA LEU A 273 25.15 12.10 -20.19
C LEU A 273 25.74 13.51 -20.30
N ASN A 274 25.04 14.50 -19.75
CA ASN A 274 25.43 15.92 -19.84
C ASN A 274 26.33 16.40 -18.68
N GLY A 275 26.60 15.55 -17.68
CA GLY A 275 27.36 15.95 -16.49
C GLY A 275 26.62 16.92 -15.57
N HIS A 276 25.28 16.87 -15.55
CA HIS A 276 24.50 17.66 -14.61
C HIS A 276 24.49 16.98 -13.24
N GLY A 277 25.05 17.66 -12.23
CA GLY A 277 25.04 17.20 -10.83
C GLY A 277 26.11 16.17 -10.47
N SER A 278 26.80 15.60 -11.46
CA SER A 278 27.98 14.74 -11.32
C SER A 278 28.85 14.83 -12.57
N ALA A 279 30.05 14.23 -12.55
CA ALA A 279 30.83 14.07 -13.78
C ALA A 279 30.02 13.27 -14.84
N PRO A 280 30.18 13.57 -16.14
CA PRO A 280 29.55 12.78 -17.19
C PRO A 280 29.92 11.30 -17.10
N SER A 281 28.95 10.42 -17.32
CA SER A 281 29.14 8.97 -17.36
C SER A 281 28.29 8.39 -18.48
N PRO A 282 28.79 8.36 -19.73
CA PRO A 282 28.05 7.81 -20.87
C PRO A 282 27.66 6.34 -20.67
N THR A 283 28.52 5.55 -20.01
CA THR A 283 28.26 4.14 -19.64
C THR A 283 27.01 4.02 -18.77
N GLU A 284 26.95 4.80 -17.70
CA GLU A 284 25.83 4.74 -16.76
C GLU A 284 24.58 5.42 -17.32
N ALA A 285 24.76 6.50 -18.09
CA ALA A 285 23.69 7.15 -18.82
C ALA A 285 22.99 6.18 -19.76
N LEU A 286 23.76 5.45 -20.60
CA LEU A 286 23.22 4.47 -21.54
C LEU A 286 22.40 3.39 -20.82
N PHE A 287 22.89 2.89 -19.68
CA PHE A 287 22.18 1.90 -18.86
C PHE A 287 20.78 2.39 -18.44
N TRP A 288 20.69 3.58 -17.84
CA TRP A 288 19.41 4.11 -17.38
C TRP A 288 18.49 4.53 -18.54
N LEU A 289 19.04 5.04 -19.64
CA LEU A 289 18.26 5.41 -20.82
C LEU A 289 17.64 4.20 -21.51
N LEU A 290 18.38 3.09 -21.62
CA LEU A 290 17.86 1.84 -22.18
C LEU A 290 16.71 1.28 -21.33
N LEU A 291 16.85 1.32 -19.99
CA LEU A 291 15.78 0.94 -19.07
C LEU A 291 14.53 1.82 -19.21
N ALA A 292 14.73 3.12 -19.40
CA ALA A 292 13.64 4.07 -19.56
C ALA A 292 12.87 3.85 -20.87
N ARG A 293 13.58 3.62 -21.99
CA ARG A 293 12.99 3.40 -23.32
C ARG A 293 12.03 2.21 -23.35
N ASP A 294 12.38 1.13 -22.64
CA ASP A 294 11.62 -0.12 -22.64
C ASP A 294 10.47 -0.12 -21.61
N ARG A 295 10.31 0.97 -20.85
CA ARG A 295 9.23 1.21 -19.87
C ARG A 295 8.29 2.30 -20.36
N VAL A 296 7.14 2.42 -19.70
CA VAL A 296 5.96 3.27 -20.03
C VAL A 296 6.32 4.74 -20.27
N ILE A 297 6.92 5.02 -21.42
CA ILE A 297 7.21 6.34 -21.96
C ILE A 297 6.68 6.33 -23.41
N GLU A 298 5.72 7.20 -23.68
CA GLU A 298 5.06 7.32 -24.99
C GLU A 298 5.26 8.73 -25.56
N GLY A 299 5.13 8.87 -26.89
CA GLY A 299 5.23 10.16 -27.58
C GLY A 299 6.61 10.82 -27.48
N GLU A 300 6.64 12.15 -27.30
CA GLU A 300 7.85 12.98 -27.33
C GLU A 300 8.96 12.52 -26.37
N ARG A 301 8.59 11.95 -25.22
CA ARG A 301 9.55 11.47 -24.22
C ARG A 301 10.28 10.21 -24.71
N ARG A 302 9.63 9.35 -25.52
CA ARG A 302 10.28 8.17 -26.13
C ARG A 302 11.31 8.59 -27.16
N GLU A 303 10.96 9.56 -28.00
CA GLU A 303 11.92 10.12 -28.97
C GLU A 303 13.12 10.78 -28.28
N LEU A 304 12.89 11.46 -27.15
CA LEU A 304 13.97 12.02 -26.34
C LEU A 304 14.88 10.92 -25.77
N ALA A 305 14.30 9.81 -25.30
CA ALA A 305 15.07 8.65 -24.86
C ALA A 305 15.91 8.06 -26.00
N ASP A 306 15.32 7.84 -27.18
CA ASP A 306 16.01 7.29 -28.35
C ASP A 306 17.17 8.18 -28.81
N ARG A 307 16.95 9.51 -28.92
CA ARG A 307 18.02 10.46 -29.24
C ARG A 307 19.14 10.45 -28.20
N SER A 308 18.79 10.36 -26.92
CA SER A 308 19.77 10.33 -25.83
C SER A 308 20.57 9.02 -25.82
N ILE A 309 19.93 7.90 -26.16
CA ILE A 309 20.59 6.59 -26.34
C ILE A 309 21.61 6.68 -27.46
N SER A 310 21.24 7.20 -28.64
CA SER A 310 22.16 7.36 -29.76
C SER A 310 23.37 8.23 -29.39
N ALA A 311 23.15 9.32 -28.64
CA ALA A 311 24.23 10.17 -28.17
C ALA A 311 25.16 9.45 -27.15
N ALA A 312 24.59 8.64 -26.25
CA ALA A 312 25.37 7.86 -25.29
C ALA A 312 26.16 6.72 -25.97
N GLU A 313 25.57 6.04 -26.95
CA GLU A 313 26.25 5.00 -27.74
C GLU A 313 27.41 5.56 -28.56
N ALA A 314 27.25 6.74 -29.16
CA ALA A 314 28.31 7.40 -29.92
C ALA A 314 29.54 7.79 -29.07
N ALA A 315 29.37 7.90 -27.75
CA ALA A 315 30.44 8.21 -26.81
C ALA A 315 31.17 6.97 -26.27
N LEU A 316 30.78 5.75 -26.68
CA LEU A 316 31.26 4.48 -26.12
C LEU A 316 31.81 3.55 -27.21
N GLN A 317 32.68 2.63 -26.81
CA GLN A 317 33.13 1.56 -27.70
C GLN A 317 32.02 0.51 -27.90
N PRO A 318 31.95 -0.15 -29.08
CA PRO A 318 30.90 -1.14 -29.37
C PRO A 318 30.79 -2.27 -28.34
N GLU A 319 31.92 -2.73 -27.79
CA GLU A 319 31.97 -3.76 -26.75
C GLU A 319 31.32 -3.29 -25.44
N GLN A 320 31.53 -2.02 -25.06
CA GLN A 320 30.92 -1.43 -23.87
C GLN A 320 29.40 -1.31 -24.07
N VAL A 321 28.96 -0.88 -25.25
CA VAL A 321 27.53 -0.80 -25.60
C VAL A 321 26.87 -2.18 -25.53
N ALA A 322 27.49 -3.21 -26.11
CA ALA A 322 26.98 -4.58 -26.07
C ALA A 322 26.87 -5.09 -24.63
N LYS A 323 27.88 -4.84 -23.80
CA LYS A 323 27.86 -5.20 -22.38
C LYS A 323 26.73 -4.48 -21.63
N ILE A 324 26.57 -3.17 -21.80
CA ILE A 324 25.55 -2.38 -21.11
C ILE A 324 24.14 -2.81 -21.53
N LYS A 325 23.92 -3.16 -22.81
CA LYS A 325 22.64 -3.71 -23.28
C LYS A 325 22.31 -5.03 -22.58
N ASN A 326 23.30 -5.89 -22.40
CA ASN A 326 23.14 -7.13 -21.64
C ASN A 326 22.88 -6.88 -20.14
N ASP A 327 23.62 -5.96 -19.52
CA ASP A 327 23.46 -5.61 -18.10
C ASP A 327 22.08 -4.98 -17.81
N THR A 328 21.59 -4.12 -18.71
CA THR A 328 20.26 -3.50 -18.67
C THR A 328 19.14 -4.56 -18.69
N PHE A 329 19.29 -5.59 -19.52
CA PHE A 329 18.30 -6.67 -19.63
C PHE A 329 18.12 -7.48 -18.33
N LEU A 330 19.18 -7.58 -17.53
CA LEU A 330 19.19 -8.31 -16.25
C LEU A 330 18.72 -7.46 -15.06
N TRP A 331 18.62 -6.14 -15.24
CA TRP A 331 18.35 -5.23 -14.15
C TRP A 331 16.87 -5.25 -13.72
N LYS A 332 16.66 -5.29 -12.41
CA LYS A 332 15.34 -5.16 -11.77
C LYS A 332 15.32 -3.97 -10.82
N PRO A 333 14.16 -3.32 -10.63
CA PRO A 333 14.00 -2.34 -9.56
C PRO A 333 14.37 -2.99 -8.23
N ALA A 334 14.98 -2.22 -7.33
CA ALA A 334 15.14 -2.68 -5.96
C ALA A 334 13.73 -2.89 -5.37
N ASP A 335 13.41 -4.13 -4.98
CA ASP A 335 12.18 -4.44 -4.24
C ASP A 335 12.11 -3.46 -3.05
N GLN A 336 11.05 -2.65 -2.95
CA GLN A 336 10.89 -1.64 -1.89
C GLN A 336 10.76 -2.23 -0.47
N ASN A 337 10.87 -3.56 -0.35
CA ASN A 337 11.07 -4.22 0.92
C ASN A 337 12.53 -4.72 1.02
N PRO A 338 13.44 -3.88 1.55
CA PRO A 338 14.82 -4.28 1.81
C PRO A 338 14.95 -5.41 2.85
N PHE A 339 13.87 -5.91 3.44
CA PHE A 339 13.85 -7.09 4.33
C PHE A 339 12.97 -8.23 3.81
N SER A 340 12.86 -8.38 2.49
CA SER A 340 12.35 -9.61 1.88
C SER A 340 13.30 -10.82 2.03
N ASP A 341 14.55 -10.59 2.45
CA ASP A 341 15.60 -11.61 2.63
C ASP A 341 16.37 -11.42 3.97
N PRO A 342 16.42 -12.41 4.89
CA PRO A 342 17.10 -12.36 6.19
C PRO A 342 18.53 -11.82 6.16
N ALA A 343 19.24 -12.04 5.06
CA ALA A 343 20.60 -11.54 4.86
C ALA A 343 20.69 -10.00 4.90
N ALA A 344 19.67 -9.29 4.43
CA ALA A 344 19.65 -7.83 4.39
C ALA A 344 19.45 -7.19 5.77
N LEU A 345 18.58 -7.74 6.62
CA LEU A 345 18.47 -7.32 8.03
C LEU A 345 19.76 -7.63 8.78
N ARG A 346 20.37 -8.79 8.53
CA ARG A 346 21.66 -9.14 9.11
C ARG A 346 22.75 -8.13 8.74
N ALA A 347 22.82 -7.73 7.47
CA ALA A 347 23.75 -6.73 6.98
C ALA A 347 23.47 -5.33 7.57
N TRP A 348 22.20 -4.95 7.76
CA TRP A 348 21.82 -3.71 8.41
C TRP A 348 22.26 -3.68 9.87
N VAL A 349 22.00 -4.74 10.63
CA VAL A 349 22.44 -4.88 12.03
C VAL A 349 23.96 -4.76 12.13
N GLY A 350 24.71 -5.39 11.23
CA GLY A 350 26.17 -5.31 11.22
C GLY A 350 26.75 -3.92 10.90
N LYS A 351 26.00 -3.06 10.20
CA LYS A 351 26.43 -1.71 9.83
C LYS A 351 26.07 -0.64 10.86
N HIS A 352 25.16 -0.93 11.78
CA HIS A 352 24.63 0.06 12.73
C HIS A 352 25.08 -0.26 14.16
N PRO A 353 25.69 0.71 14.87
CA PRO A 353 26.08 0.50 16.26
C PRO A 353 24.83 0.47 17.16
N LEU A 354 24.32 -0.74 17.44
CA LEU A 354 23.08 -0.95 18.21
C LEU A 354 23.07 -0.25 19.58
N GLN A 355 24.23 -0.11 20.22
CA GLN A 355 24.41 0.60 21.49
C GLN A 355 24.00 2.09 21.43
N LYS A 356 23.93 2.68 20.23
CA LYS A 356 23.51 4.08 20.01
C LYS A 356 22.04 4.20 19.59
N VAL A 357 21.37 3.08 19.31
CA VAL A 357 19.97 3.04 18.87
C VAL A 357 19.09 2.95 20.12
N LYS A 358 18.21 3.94 20.31
CA LYS A 358 17.22 3.89 21.39
C LYS A 358 16.12 2.91 20.99
N GLY A 359 15.60 2.14 21.95
CA GLY A 359 14.57 1.12 21.71
C GLY A 359 13.38 1.61 20.88
N ARG A 360 12.85 2.81 21.15
CA ARG A 360 11.76 3.41 20.36
C ARG A 360 12.09 3.63 18.89
N GLN A 361 13.36 3.88 18.57
CA GLN A 361 13.81 4.19 17.22
C GLN A 361 13.81 2.95 16.33
N ILE A 362 13.75 1.74 16.90
CA ILE A 362 13.78 0.50 16.12
C ILE A 362 12.51 0.30 15.30
N VAL A 363 11.35 0.71 15.82
CA VAL A 363 10.05 0.69 15.13
C VAL A 363 9.85 1.93 14.24
N GLU A 364 10.78 2.88 14.30
CA GLU A 364 10.85 4.03 13.40
C GLU A 364 11.76 3.74 12.19
N VAL A 365 12.51 2.63 12.22
CA VAL A 365 13.26 2.13 11.04
C VAL A 365 12.20 1.73 10.00
N PRO A 366 12.03 2.48 8.90
CA PRO A 366 10.93 2.26 7.95
C PRO A 366 10.89 0.82 7.42
N GLU A 367 12.07 0.22 7.29
CA GLU A 367 12.26 -1.13 6.81
C GLU A 367 11.73 -2.18 7.81
N LEU A 368 11.90 -1.96 9.13
CA LEU A 368 11.45 -2.89 10.18
C LEU A 368 9.96 -2.69 10.54
N ASP A 369 9.48 -1.45 10.43
CA ASP A 369 8.10 -1.05 10.73
C ASP A 369 7.07 -1.89 9.96
N ALA A 370 7.23 -2.00 8.64
CA ALA A 370 6.31 -2.74 7.79
C ALA A 370 6.15 -4.20 8.25
N ARG A 371 7.24 -4.82 8.72
CA ARG A 371 7.24 -6.20 9.21
C ARG A 371 6.61 -6.34 10.58
N VAL A 372 6.91 -5.42 11.50
CA VAL A 372 6.28 -5.37 12.82
C VAL A 372 4.76 -5.20 12.66
N ARG A 373 4.33 -4.25 11.83
CA ARG A 373 2.91 -4.04 11.50
C ARG A 373 2.23 -5.28 10.92
N ALA A 374 2.90 -5.97 9.99
CA ALA A 374 2.37 -7.20 9.41
C ALA A 374 2.20 -8.33 10.45
N ALA A 375 3.08 -8.40 11.45
CA ALA A 375 3.09 -9.46 12.45
C ALA A 375 2.17 -9.22 13.64
N ILE A 376 2.07 -7.97 14.13
CA ILE A 376 1.35 -7.65 15.37
C ILE A 376 0.11 -6.77 15.12
N GLY A 377 -0.07 -6.32 13.88
CA GLY A 377 -1.16 -5.43 13.49
C GLY A 377 -0.85 -3.96 13.79
N ASP A 378 -1.43 -3.10 12.97
CA ASP A 378 -1.18 -1.65 12.98
C ASP A 378 -1.44 -0.99 14.33
N LYS A 379 -2.54 -1.37 14.99
CA LYS A 379 -2.93 -0.81 16.29
C LYS A 379 -1.89 -1.12 17.36
N ALA A 380 -1.43 -2.37 17.46
CA ALA A 380 -0.42 -2.77 18.44
C ALA A 380 0.95 -2.14 18.14
N THR A 381 1.29 -1.92 16.87
CA THR A 381 2.51 -1.19 16.50
C THR A 381 2.47 0.27 16.94
N GLU A 382 1.33 0.98 16.77
CA GLU A 382 1.20 2.35 17.26
C GLU A 382 1.16 2.42 18.79
N GLU A 383 0.48 1.48 19.46
CA GLU A 383 0.51 1.37 20.91
C GLU A 383 1.96 1.17 21.40
N LEU A 384 2.75 0.27 20.80
CA LEU A 384 4.17 0.11 21.13
C LEU A 384 4.98 1.40 20.90
N ARG A 385 4.73 2.16 19.82
CA ARG A 385 5.39 3.45 19.59
C ARG A 385 5.11 4.46 20.68
N LEU A 386 3.85 4.56 21.08
CA LEU A 386 3.40 5.49 22.11
C LEU A 386 3.92 5.07 23.50
N MET A 387 4.08 3.77 23.73
CA MET A 387 4.57 3.19 24.98
C MET A 387 6.11 3.12 25.07
N ALA A 388 6.84 3.21 23.96
CA ALA A 388 8.29 3.03 23.92
C ALA A 388 9.07 4.22 24.52
N GLY A 389 9.43 4.10 25.81
CA GLY A 389 10.45 4.92 26.46
C GLY A 389 11.87 4.66 25.94
N PRO A 390 12.91 5.30 26.52
CA PRO A 390 14.31 5.02 26.15
C PRO A 390 14.68 3.57 26.51
N GLY A 391 14.67 2.70 25.51
CA GLY A 391 15.06 1.29 25.62
C GLY A 391 16.45 1.00 25.05
N LYS A 392 16.99 -0.19 25.32
CA LYS A 392 18.23 -0.71 24.74
C LYS A 392 17.92 -1.57 23.51
N VAL A 393 18.76 -1.49 22.48
CA VAL A 393 18.75 -2.41 21.35
C VAL A 393 20.01 -3.28 21.39
N GLU A 394 19.84 -4.58 21.31
CA GLU A 394 20.95 -5.54 21.27
C GLU A 394 20.62 -6.75 20.41
N GLU A 395 21.66 -7.43 19.95
CA GLU A 395 21.53 -8.75 19.35
C GLU A 395 21.70 -9.82 20.41
N ARG A 396 20.80 -10.80 20.44
CA ARG A 396 20.85 -11.92 21.39
C ARG A 396 20.26 -13.18 20.79
N ASP A 397 21.01 -14.28 20.84
CA ASP A 397 20.56 -15.62 20.42
C ASP A 397 19.93 -15.67 19.01
N GLY A 398 20.44 -14.87 18.07
CA GLY A 398 19.91 -14.78 16.70
C GLY A 398 18.68 -13.87 16.54
N TRP A 399 18.34 -13.10 17.56
CA TRP A 399 17.27 -12.10 17.53
C TRP A 399 17.82 -10.69 17.73
N LEU A 400 17.24 -9.73 17.03
CA LEU A 400 17.36 -8.31 17.33
C LEU A 400 16.32 -7.97 18.39
N ALA A 401 16.76 -7.64 19.59
CA ALA A 401 15.93 -7.34 20.74
C ALA A 401 15.95 -5.85 21.05
N ALA A 402 14.78 -5.23 21.07
CA ALA A 402 14.56 -3.90 21.62
C ALA A 402 13.69 -4.01 22.85
N THR A 403 14.20 -3.56 24.00
CA THR A 403 13.51 -3.66 25.28
C THR A 403 13.58 -2.33 26.01
N GLY A 404 12.55 -2.01 26.77
CA GLY A 404 12.52 -0.78 27.56
C GLY A 404 11.38 -0.75 28.56
N CYS A 405 11.33 0.33 29.34
CA CYS A 405 10.21 0.64 30.22
C CYS A 405 9.36 1.79 29.66
N MET A 406 8.15 1.96 30.18
CA MET A 406 7.27 3.06 29.77
C MET A 406 7.74 4.39 30.37
N ALA A 407 7.54 5.49 29.63
CA ALA A 407 8.13 6.80 29.95
C ALA A 407 7.67 7.44 31.29
N HIS A 408 6.64 6.89 31.93
CA HIS A 408 6.02 7.44 33.14
C HIS A 408 6.09 6.49 34.35
N ASP A 409 6.51 5.22 34.16
CA ASP A 409 6.61 4.22 35.22
C ASP A 409 7.53 3.05 34.79
N CYS A 410 8.75 3.04 35.32
CA CYS A 410 9.72 1.96 35.08
C CYS A 410 9.76 0.90 36.19
N SER A 411 8.93 1.04 37.22
CA SER A 411 8.88 0.06 38.31
C SER A 411 8.10 -1.20 37.89
N ASP A 412 7.01 -1.01 37.12
CA ASP A 412 6.06 -2.10 36.83
C ASP A 412 5.70 -2.28 35.35
N GLN A 413 6.11 -1.37 34.45
CA GLN A 413 5.70 -1.38 33.04
C GLN A 413 6.87 -1.52 32.08
N HIS A 414 6.94 -2.69 31.44
CA HIS A 414 8.02 -3.08 30.54
C HIS A 414 7.47 -3.52 29.19
N TRP A 415 8.23 -3.29 28.13
CA TRP A 415 7.93 -3.73 26.77
C TRP A 415 9.16 -4.36 26.12
N GLY A 416 8.92 -5.29 25.20
CA GLY A 416 9.94 -5.95 24.41
C GLY A 416 9.47 -6.19 22.99
N LEU A 417 10.35 -5.97 22.02
CA LEU A 417 10.18 -6.30 20.61
C LEU A 417 11.38 -7.13 20.17
N TYR A 418 11.12 -8.27 19.55
CA TYR A 418 12.13 -9.22 19.12
C TYR A 418 11.89 -9.55 17.64
N VAL A 419 12.92 -9.39 16.83
CA VAL A 419 12.89 -9.77 15.40
C VAL A 419 13.96 -10.81 15.12
N ASN A 420 13.58 -11.97 14.60
CA ASN A 420 14.51 -13.05 14.31
C ASN A 420 15.37 -12.69 13.08
N LEU A 421 16.68 -12.79 13.23
CA LEU A 421 17.64 -12.41 12.19
C LEU A 421 17.83 -13.47 11.10
N THR A 422 17.23 -14.65 11.26
CA THR A 422 17.35 -15.79 10.34
C THR A 422 16.05 -16.07 9.59
N ASN A 423 14.89 -15.97 10.24
CA ASN A 423 13.60 -16.33 9.63
C ASN A 423 12.56 -15.19 9.65
N TYR A 424 12.91 -14.02 10.19
CA TYR A 424 12.06 -12.84 10.28
C TYR A 424 10.77 -12.97 11.10
N ASP A 425 10.69 -13.94 12.00
CA ASP A 425 9.60 -13.93 12.98
C ASP A 425 9.69 -12.67 13.86
N VAL A 426 8.53 -12.10 14.18
CA VAL A 426 8.43 -10.94 15.08
C VAL A 426 7.63 -11.35 16.29
N LEU A 427 8.13 -10.96 17.46
CA LEU A 427 7.47 -11.11 18.74
C LEU A 427 7.45 -9.77 19.44
N ALA A 428 6.30 -9.35 19.95
CA ALA A 428 6.19 -8.22 20.86
C ALA A 428 5.58 -8.67 22.19
N CYS A 429 6.03 -8.06 23.30
CA CYS A 429 5.51 -8.27 24.65
C CYS A 429 5.28 -6.92 25.35
N THR A 430 4.23 -6.83 26.16
CA THR A 430 3.99 -5.72 27.08
C THR A 430 3.58 -6.27 28.46
N ARG A 431 4.02 -5.61 29.54
CA ARG A 431 3.59 -5.85 30.93
C ARG A 431 2.94 -4.57 31.46
N SER A 432 1.69 -4.67 31.93
CA SER A 432 0.99 -3.57 32.63
C SER A 432 0.33 -4.10 33.91
N THR A 433 0.58 -3.44 35.04
CA THR A 433 0.00 -3.75 36.37
C THR A 433 -1.33 -3.05 36.63
N LEU A 434 -1.73 -2.07 35.80
CA LEU A 434 -2.95 -1.27 35.99
C LEU A 434 -4.27 -2.00 35.64
N LYS A 435 -4.18 -3.22 35.08
CA LYS A 435 -5.31 -4.15 34.94
C LYS A 435 -4.90 -5.49 35.52
N TRP A 436 -5.47 -5.87 36.67
CA TRP A 436 -5.32 -7.21 37.26
C TRP A 436 -5.55 -8.34 36.23
N PRO A 437 -4.92 -9.54 36.35
CA PRO A 437 -3.53 -9.83 36.70
C PRO A 437 -2.58 -9.52 35.51
N SER A 438 -1.27 -9.40 35.73
CA SER A 438 -0.25 -9.10 34.71
C SER A 438 -0.40 -10.03 33.50
N GLN A 439 -0.89 -9.51 32.38
CA GLN A 439 -0.99 -10.26 31.12
C GLN A 439 0.18 -9.85 30.23
N ILE A 440 0.99 -10.83 29.85
CA ILE A 440 1.93 -10.69 28.74
C ILE A 440 1.15 -10.96 27.46
N GLU A 441 0.94 -9.94 26.64
CA GLU A 441 0.39 -10.11 25.29
C GLU A 441 1.53 -10.39 24.33
N VAL A 442 1.65 -11.64 23.86
CA VAL A 442 2.62 -12.04 22.83
C VAL A 442 1.97 -11.94 21.46
N PHE A 443 2.55 -11.16 20.57
CA PHE A 443 2.08 -11.00 19.21
C PHE A 443 3.10 -11.63 18.24
N GLY A 444 2.77 -12.73 17.53
CA GLY A 444 3.65 -13.27 16.48
C GLY A 444 3.29 -14.61 15.85
N GLY A 445 3.56 -14.72 14.53
CA GLY A 445 3.55 -15.92 13.69
C GLY A 445 3.41 -15.60 12.19
N THR A 446 4.24 -16.19 11.32
CA THR A 446 4.32 -15.89 9.87
C THR A 446 3.41 -16.73 8.97
N SER A 447 2.55 -17.60 9.51
CA SER A 447 1.57 -18.30 8.68
C SER A 447 0.41 -17.37 8.32
N TYR A 448 0.20 -17.15 7.03
CA TYR A 448 -0.85 -16.34 6.37
C TYR A 448 -2.31 -16.70 6.75
N GLN A 449 -2.52 -17.55 7.75
CA GLN A 449 -3.78 -17.77 8.43
C GLN A 449 -3.56 -17.73 9.96
N ARG A 450 -3.79 -16.57 10.57
CA ARG A 450 -4.49 -16.47 11.87
C ARG A 450 -4.71 -15.03 12.32
N THR A 451 -5.96 -14.62 12.25
CA THR A 451 -6.56 -13.69 13.22
C THR A 451 -6.99 -14.49 14.45
N GLU A 452 -6.07 -14.80 15.36
CA GLU A 452 -6.45 -15.13 16.74
C GLU A 452 -5.41 -14.56 17.70
N ARG A 453 -5.86 -13.64 18.57
CA ARG A 453 -5.16 -13.25 19.79
C ARG A 453 -4.91 -14.49 20.62
N SER A 454 -3.74 -15.10 20.48
CA SER A 454 -3.31 -16.14 21.39
C SER A 454 -2.78 -15.44 22.65
N LEU A 455 -3.67 -15.11 23.58
CA LEU A 455 -3.31 -14.74 24.95
C LEU A 455 -2.61 -15.95 25.59
N VAL A 456 -1.31 -16.09 25.36
CA VAL A 456 -0.52 -17.07 26.09
C VAL A 456 -0.15 -16.41 27.41
N ARG A 457 -0.78 -16.84 28.51
CA ARG A 457 -0.34 -16.50 29.87
C ARG A 457 1.07 -17.06 30.07
N ALA A 458 2.08 -16.25 29.76
CA ALA A 458 3.43 -16.45 30.25
C ALA A 458 3.54 -15.91 31.68
N ASP A 459 4.49 -16.46 32.44
CA ASP A 459 4.77 -16.09 33.82
C ASP A 459 4.90 -14.55 33.95
N PRO A 460 4.10 -13.89 34.82
CA PRO A 460 3.91 -12.44 34.86
C PRO A 460 5.17 -11.61 35.11
N ASP A 461 6.31 -12.22 35.43
CA ASP A 461 7.44 -11.47 36.00
C ASP A 461 8.52 -10.95 35.03
N ARG A 462 8.55 -11.33 33.74
CA ARG A 462 9.72 -10.95 32.90
C ARG A 462 9.42 -10.71 31.41
N CYS A 463 9.19 -9.45 31.01
CA CYS A 463 9.57 -8.96 29.68
C CYS A 463 11.10 -8.73 29.57
N ASP A 464 11.87 -9.09 30.63
CA ASP A 464 13.32 -8.93 30.68
C ASP A 464 14.11 -10.27 30.79
N VAL A 465 15.09 -10.39 29.90
CA VAL A 465 16.34 -11.19 29.97
C VAL A 465 16.30 -12.74 30.16
N GLY A 466 15.17 -13.43 30.29
CA GLY A 466 15.11 -14.92 30.28
C GLY A 466 14.35 -15.57 29.10
N GLY A 467 13.65 -14.75 28.33
CA GLY A 467 12.42 -15.18 27.63
C GLY A 467 12.55 -15.87 26.28
N VAL A 468 13.68 -15.83 25.57
CA VAL A 468 13.73 -16.39 24.19
C VAL A 468 13.43 -17.90 24.18
N LYS A 469 13.99 -18.67 25.13
CA LYS A 469 13.69 -20.11 25.29
C LYS A 469 12.26 -20.39 25.78
N HIS A 470 11.70 -19.51 26.60
CA HIS A 470 10.33 -19.65 27.12
C HIS A 470 9.28 -19.30 26.06
N LEU A 471 9.51 -18.25 25.27
CA LEU A 471 8.69 -17.84 24.12
C LEU A 471 8.71 -18.90 23.01
N GLN A 472 9.86 -19.57 22.77
CA GLN A 472 9.95 -20.74 21.89
C GLN A 472 9.06 -21.90 22.37
N SER A 473 9.00 -22.17 23.68
CA SER A 473 8.14 -23.22 24.24
C SER A 473 6.64 -22.91 24.14
N VAL A 474 6.30 -21.62 24.22
CA VAL A 474 4.93 -21.09 24.08
C VAL A 474 4.40 -21.28 22.66
N LEU A 475 5.20 -20.95 21.64
CA LEU A 475 4.86 -21.14 20.22
C LEU A 475 4.67 -22.63 19.87
N ALA A 476 5.49 -23.51 20.44
CA ALA A 476 5.34 -24.96 20.26
C ALA A 476 4.04 -25.52 20.87
N THR A 477 3.49 -24.86 21.90
CA THR A 477 2.27 -25.29 22.60
C THR A 477 0.99 -24.78 21.92
N ALA A 478 1.03 -23.55 21.36
CA ALA A 478 -0.09 -22.97 20.59
C ALA A 478 -0.41 -23.77 19.32
N ASN A 479 0.61 -24.33 18.65
CA ASN A 479 0.41 -25.18 17.47
C ASN A 479 -0.34 -26.49 17.78
N ARG A 480 -0.29 -27.01 19.01
CA ARG A 480 -0.98 -28.27 19.38
C ARG A 480 -2.48 -28.11 19.68
N ARG A 481 -2.95 -26.93 20.14
CA ARG A 481 -4.37 -26.70 20.50
C ARG A 481 -5.30 -26.44 19.31
N SER A 482 -4.73 -26.04 18.19
CA SER A 482 -5.43 -25.73 16.95
C SER A 482 -6.14 -26.90 16.29
N ALA A 483 -5.78 -28.13 16.65
CA ALA A 483 -6.30 -29.34 16.03
C ALA A 483 -7.64 -29.80 16.64
N SER A 484 -8.16 -29.17 17.69
CA SER A 484 -9.27 -29.74 18.49
C SER A 484 -10.57 -28.94 18.54
N VAL A 485 -10.71 -27.82 17.82
CA VAL A 485 -11.93 -26.98 17.92
C VAL A 485 -12.43 -26.61 16.52
N ALA A 486 -13.02 -27.58 15.83
CA ALA A 486 -13.86 -27.34 14.65
C ALA A 486 -15.29 -27.81 15.01
N GLY A 487 -16.21 -26.87 15.23
CA GLY A 487 -17.61 -27.20 15.55
C GLY A 487 -18.55 -26.01 15.84
N SER A 488 -19.02 -25.33 14.76
CA SER A 488 -20.34 -24.65 14.59
C SER A 488 -20.64 -23.30 15.34
N PRO A 489 -21.74 -22.54 15.02
CA PRO A 489 -21.91 -21.69 13.82
C PRO A 489 -22.55 -20.27 14.07
N GLY A 490 -22.47 -19.35 13.08
CA GLY A 490 -23.28 -18.10 12.90
C GLY A 490 -22.52 -16.78 13.15
N LEU A 491 -22.59 -15.68 12.38
CA LEU A 491 -23.63 -15.08 11.49
C LEU A 491 -23.04 -14.52 10.16
N ALA A 492 -23.89 -14.40 9.14
CA ALA A 492 -23.54 -14.02 7.75
C ALA A 492 -23.27 -12.52 7.52
N PRO A 493 -22.33 -12.15 6.61
CA PRO A 493 -22.17 -10.79 6.10
C PRO A 493 -23.03 -10.53 4.85
N ALA A 494 -23.40 -9.25 4.66
CA ALA A 494 -24.18 -8.73 3.52
C ALA A 494 -23.52 -9.03 2.15
N PRO A 495 -24.29 -9.11 1.04
CA PRO A 495 -23.84 -9.74 -0.20
C PRO A 495 -22.78 -8.89 -0.90
N LYS A 496 -21.58 -9.48 -1.07
CA LYS A 496 -20.52 -9.00 -1.95
C LYS A 496 -20.96 -9.20 -3.39
N THR A 497 -20.73 -8.21 -4.26
CA THR A 497 -20.79 -8.41 -5.71
C THR A 497 -19.76 -9.47 -6.08
N ALA A 498 -20.22 -10.60 -6.60
CA ALA A 498 -19.39 -11.77 -6.82
C ALA A 498 -18.29 -11.49 -7.86
N GLU A 499 -17.04 -11.79 -7.50
CA GLU A 499 -15.88 -11.57 -8.35
C GLU A 499 -15.82 -12.70 -9.39
N ARG A 500 -15.80 -12.38 -10.69
CA ARG A 500 -15.78 -13.39 -11.76
C ARG A 500 -14.39 -13.52 -12.38
N SER A 501 -13.87 -14.75 -12.43
CA SER A 501 -12.65 -15.10 -13.17
C SER A 501 -12.96 -16.15 -14.24
N THR A 502 -12.13 -16.23 -15.28
CA THR A 502 -12.33 -17.14 -16.41
C THR A 502 -11.06 -17.94 -16.74
N GLY A 503 -11.25 -19.12 -17.30
CA GLY A 503 -10.19 -19.99 -17.80
C GLY A 503 -10.69 -20.91 -18.91
N SER A 504 -9.84 -21.85 -19.32
CA SER A 504 -10.14 -22.83 -20.36
C SER A 504 -10.28 -24.23 -19.78
N GLY A 505 -11.03 -25.07 -20.47
CA GLY A 505 -11.09 -26.51 -20.22
C GLY A 505 -11.36 -27.24 -21.54
N TYR A 506 -11.27 -28.56 -21.51
CA TYR A 506 -11.64 -29.38 -22.66
C TYR A 506 -12.28 -30.70 -22.23
N VAL A 507 -13.20 -31.17 -23.05
CA VAL A 507 -13.92 -32.42 -22.81
C VAL A 507 -13.03 -33.60 -23.13
N ILE A 508 -13.00 -34.60 -22.25
CA ILE A 508 -12.12 -35.78 -22.35
C ILE A 508 -12.87 -37.10 -22.61
N ASP A 509 -14.20 -37.10 -22.51
CA ASP A 509 -15.07 -38.24 -22.78
C ASP A 509 -16.39 -37.84 -23.45
N GLY A 510 -17.19 -38.81 -23.88
CA GLY A 510 -18.53 -38.55 -24.44
C GLY A 510 -19.59 -38.09 -23.43
N ASN A 511 -19.26 -38.00 -22.13
CA ASN A 511 -20.21 -37.71 -21.05
C ASN A 511 -20.14 -36.26 -20.54
N GLY A 512 -19.34 -35.40 -21.17
CA GLY A 512 -19.17 -34.01 -20.74
C GLY A 512 -18.28 -33.88 -19.50
N THR A 513 -17.38 -34.84 -19.27
CA THR A 513 -16.30 -34.71 -18.30
C THR A 513 -15.26 -33.74 -18.86
N ILE A 514 -14.97 -32.67 -18.11
CA ILE A 514 -14.10 -31.57 -18.53
C ILE A 514 -12.84 -31.59 -17.68
N LEU A 515 -11.68 -31.51 -18.33
CA LEU A 515 -10.41 -31.27 -17.65
C LEU A 515 -10.06 -29.77 -17.68
N THR A 516 -9.52 -29.25 -16.58
CA THR A 516 -8.95 -27.90 -16.46
C THR A 516 -7.83 -27.89 -15.40
N ASN A 517 -7.28 -26.72 -15.07
CA ASN A 517 -6.36 -26.57 -13.95
C ASN A 517 -7.09 -26.32 -12.63
N HIS A 518 -6.48 -26.73 -11.51
CA HIS A 518 -7.04 -26.48 -10.18
C HIS A 518 -7.10 -24.98 -9.87
N HIS A 519 -6.06 -24.21 -10.19
CA HIS A 519 -6.05 -22.76 -9.92
C HIS A 519 -7.13 -21.97 -10.67
N VAL A 520 -7.68 -22.50 -11.77
CA VAL A 520 -8.78 -21.87 -12.51
C VAL A 520 -10.08 -21.91 -11.69
N ILE A 521 -10.23 -22.93 -10.84
CA ILE A 521 -11.43 -23.18 -10.04
C ILE A 521 -11.22 -22.94 -8.53
N ASP A 522 -10.03 -22.49 -8.13
CA ASP A 522 -9.68 -22.33 -6.73
C ASP A 522 -10.47 -21.17 -6.08
N GLY A 523 -11.12 -21.47 -4.95
CA GLY A 523 -11.93 -20.53 -4.18
C GLY A 523 -13.26 -20.13 -4.84
N CYS A 524 -13.75 -20.85 -5.85
CA CYS A 524 -15.02 -20.55 -6.49
C CYS A 524 -16.22 -20.94 -5.62
N SER A 525 -17.17 -20.03 -5.46
CA SER A 525 -18.49 -20.29 -4.86
C SER A 525 -19.48 -20.91 -5.85
N SER A 526 -19.29 -20.69 -7.16
CA SER A 526 -20.00 -21.43 -8.22
C SER A 526 -19.17 -21.54 -9.50
N LEU A 527 -19.41 -22.60 -10.27
CA LEU A 527 -18.71 -22.92 -11.52
C LEU A 527 -19.70 -23.07 -12.67
N ALA A 528 -19.33 -22.57 -13.84
CA ALA A 528 -20.06 -22.79 -15.08
C ALA A 528 -19.11 -23.09 -16.25
N ALA A 529 -19.58 -23.91 -17.19
CA ALA A 529 -18.90 -24.23 -18.44
C ALA A 529 -19.70 -23.66 -19.61
N LYS A 530 -19.02 -22.95 -20.52
CA LYS A 530 -19.62 -22.35 -21.71
C LYS A 530 -19.07 -22.99 -22.98
N ALA A 531 -19.99 -23.50 -23.80
CA ALA A 531 -19.71 -24.14 -25.09
C ALA A 531 -20.84 -23.85 -26.09
N GLY A 532 -20.52 -23.62 -27.36
CA GLY A 532 -21.53 -23.38 -28.41
C GLY A 532 -22.51 -22.23 -28.11
N GLY A 533 -22.07 -21.22 -27.37
CA GLY A 533 -22.90 -20.07 -26.96
C GLY A 533 -23.82 -20.32 -25.75
N LYS A 534 -23.84 -21.53 -25.18
CA LYS A 534 -24.61 -21.87 -23.99
C LYS A 534 -23.70 -21.94 -22.77
N THR A 535 -24.15 -21.37 -21.65
CA THR A 535 -23.50 -21.47 -20.34
C THR A 535 -24.30 -22.43 -19.47
N LEU A 536 -23.65 -23.47 -18.95
CA LEU A 536 -24.27 -24.50 -18.13
C LEU A 536 -23.51 -24.65 -16.80
N PRO A 537 -24.18 -24.99 -15.69
CA PRO A 537 -23.52 -25.27 -14.43
C PRO A 537 -22.47 -26.37 -14.57
N ALA A 538 -21.38 -26.26 -13.82
CA ALA A 538 -20.34 -27.26 -13.74
C ALA A 538 -20.09 -27.61 -12.27
N GLU A 539 -19.81 -28.88 -11.99
CA GLU A 539 -19.49 -29.36 -10.65
C GLU A 539 -18.10 -29.99 -10.63
N MET A 540 -17.34 -29.76 -9.56
CA MET A 540 -16.04 -30.38 -9.38
C MET A 540 -16.21 -31.86 -9.04
N VAL A 541 -15.62 -32.73 -9.85
CA VAL A 541 -15.64 -34.19 -9.66
C VAL A 541 -14.42 -34.62 -8.84
N ALA A 542 -13.24 -34.10 -9.19
CA ALA A 542 -11.99 -34.42 -8.53
C ALA A 542 -10.96 -33.32 -8.79
N ASP A 543 -10.01 -33.16 -7.88
CA ASP A 543 -8.84 -32.30 -8.06
C ASP A 543 -7.54 -33.02 -7.65
N ASP A 544 -6.45 -32.49 -8.19
CA ASP A 544 -5.08 -32.78 -7.79
C ASP A 544 -4.35 -31.43 -7.66
N GLN A 545 -4.42 -30.87 -6.46
CA GLN A 545 -3.80 -29.59 -6.13
C GLN A 545 -2.28 -29.61 -6.32
N ARG A 546 -1.64 -30.78 -6.16
CA ARG A 546 -0.18 -30.92 -6.28
C ARG A 546 0.25 -30.77 -7.74
N ASN A 547 -0.54 -31.31 -8.66
CA ASN A 547 -0.26 -31.24 -10.10
C ASN A 547 -1.06 -30.15 -10.82
N ASP A 548 -1.81 -29.32 -10.09
CA ASP A 548 -2.65 -28.25 -10.63
C ASP A 548 -3.65 -28.73 -11.70
N LEU A 549 -4.32 -29.86 -11.42
CA LEU A 549 -5.34 -30.45 -12.29
C LEU A 549 -6.69 -30.51 -11.58
N ALA A 550 -7.76 -30.32 -12.33
CA ALA A 550 -9.11 -30.52 -11.85
C ALA A 550 -10.01 -31.10 -12.95
N VAL A 551 -10.97 -31.92 -12.53
CA VAL A 551 -12.01 -32.46 -13.39
C VAL A 551 -13.35 -31.89 -12.95
N LEU A 552 -14.09 -31.37 -13.92
CA LEU A 552 -15.45 -30.89 -13.77
C LEU A 552 -16.41 -31.79 -14.54
N ARG A 553 -17.67 -31.77 -14.15
CA ARG A 553 -18.77 -32.36 -14.91
C ARG A 553 -19.79 -31.30 -15.26
N SER A 554 -20.18 -31.25 -16.53
CA SER A 554 -21.24 -30.36 -17.01
C SER A 554 -22.01 -31.02 -18.15
N THR A 555 -23.29 -30.69 -18.31
CA THR A 555 -24.15 -31.22 -19.37
C THR A 555 -23.96 -30.50 -20.70
N VAL A 556 -22.75 -30.02 -20.99
CA VAL A 556 -22.40 -29.31 -22.23
C VAL A 556 -22.57 -30.25 -23.43
N ALA A 557 -23.49 -29.89 -24.33
CA ALA A 557 -23.79 -30.66 -25.53
C ALA A 557 -23.10 -30.05 -26.77
N GLY A 558 -22.85 -30.87 -27.79
CA GLY A 558 -22.24 -30.41 -29.05
C GLY A 558 -20.73 -30.27 -29.02
N VAL A 559 -20.08 -30.81 -27.98
CA VAL A 559 -18.62 -30.90 -27.84
C VAL A 559 -18.16 -32.35 -28.05
N GLN A 560 -16.99 -32.51 -28.64
CA GLN A 560 -16.35 -33.81 -28.91
C GLN A 560 -15.20 -34.04 -27.93
N ALA A 561 -15.02 -35.28 -27.49
CA ALA A 561 -13.90 -35.63 -26.63
C ALA A 561 -12.56 -35.39 -27.35
N ALA A 562 -11.67 -34.65 -26.70
CA ALA A 562 -10.29 -34.55 -27.11
C ALA A 562 -9.59 -35.89 -26.79
N LYS A 563 -8.87 -36.43 -27.76
CA LYS A 563 -8.17 -37.71 -27.61
C LYS A 563 -6.73 -37.47 -27.20
N PHE A 564 -6.27 -38.15 -26.16
CA PHE A 564 -4.87 -38.13 -25.75
C PHE A 564 -4.00 -38.95 -26.69
N ARG A 565 -2.78 -38.49 -26.95
CA ARG A 565 -1.82 -39.21 -27.78
C ARG A 565 -1.43 -40.54 -27.15
N GLU A 566 -1.51 -41.60 -27.94
CA GLU A 566 -1.03 -42.94 -27.60
C GLU A 566 0.43 -43.20 -28.02
N GLY A 567 1.10 -44.11 -27.32
CA GLY A 567 2.41 -44.62 -27.71
C GLY A 567 3.57 -43.70 -27.32
N ARG A 568 4.52 -43.51 -28.26
CA ARG A 568 5.78 -42.80 -27.98
C ARG A 568 5.51 -41.35 -27.56
N GLY A 569 6.08 -40.96 -26.42
CA GLY A 569 6.00 -39.60 -25.90
C GLY A 569 6.55 -38.55 -26.87
N VAL A 570 6.16 -37.31 -26.64
CA VAL A 570 6.62 -36.14 -27.40
C VAL A 570 8.13 -35.92 -27.29
N ARG A 571 8.71 -35.25 -28.28
CA ARG A 571 10.14 -34.89 -28.32
C ARG A 571 10.32 -33.38 -28.38
N ALA A 572 11.48 -32.90 -27.94
CA ALA A 572 11.90 -31.54 -28.23
C ALA A 572 11.98 -31.35 -29.76
N GLY A 573 11.40 -30.26 -30.25
CA GLY A 573 11.22 -29.95 -31.66
C GLY A 573 9.86 -30.32 -32.24
N ASP A 574 9.06 -31.18 -31.59
CA ASP A 574 7.72 -31.51 -32.07
C ASP A 574 6.84 -30.23 -32.14
N SER A 575 6.14 -30.04 -33.26
CA SER A 575 5.19 -28.95 -33.43
C SER A 575 3.95 -29.15 -32.56
N VAL A 576 3.48 -28.06 -31.96
CA VAL A 576 2.31 -28.06 -31.09
C VAL A 576 1.36 -26.91 -31.38
N VAL A 577 0.09 -27.15 -31.08
CA VAL A 577 -1.00 -26.19 -31.22
C VAL A 577 -1.65 -26.02 -29.85
N ALA A 578 -1.60 -24.80 -29.31
CA ALA A 578 -2.19 -24.44 -28.04
C ALA A 578 -3.52 -23.73 -28.26
N MET A 579 -4.55 -24.11 -27.52
CA MET A 579 -5.90 -23.55 -27.66
C MET A 579 -6.49 -23.14 -26.32
N GLY A 580 -7.27 -22.05 -26.30
CA GLY A 580 -7.94 -21.55 -25.11
C GLY A 580 -8.80 -20.31 -25.34
N TYR A 581 -9.25 -19.67 -24.26
CA TYR A 581 -10.07 -18.46 -24.24
C TYR A 581 -9.30 -17.29 -23.59
N PRO A 582 -8.36 -16.65 -24.29
CA PRO A 582 -7.58 -15.57 -23.73
C PRO A 582 -8.45 -14.31 -23.51
N TYR A 583 -8.33 -13.70 -22.32
CA TYR A 583 -9.04 -12.47 -21.93
C TYR A 583 -10.56 -12.50 -22.26
N ALA A 584 -11.24 -13.58 -21.88
CA ALA A 584 -12.67 -13.75 -22.16
C ALA A 584 -13.49 -12.54 -21.64
N GLY A 585 -14.18 -11.87 -22.56
CA GLY A 585 -14.95 -10.64 -22.32
C GLY A 585 -14.29 -9.35 -22.82
N LEU A 586 -13.00 -9.36 -23.14
CA LEU A 586 -12.27 -8.20 -23.69
C LEU A 586 -11.86 -8.37 -25.17
N LEU A 587 -11.57 -9.60 -25.61
CA LEU A 587 -11.10 -9.88 -26.97
C LEU A 587 -12.14 -10.58 -27.85
N ALA A 588 -12.40 -11.88 -27.63
CA ALA A 588 -13.34 -12.67 -28.41
C ALA A 588 -14.04 -13.72 -27.52
N THR A 589 -15.26 -14.11 -27.89
CA THR A 589 -16.02 -15.20 -27.24
C THR A 589 -15.76 -16.58 -27.86
N SER A 590 -14.96 -16.62 -28.93
CA SER A 590 -14.53 -17.84 -29.63
C SER A 590 -13.17 -18.34 -29.14
N PRO A 591 -12.89 -19.65 -29.21
CA PRO A 591 -11.55 -20.19 -28.98
C PRO A 591 -10.49 -19.50 -29.84
N GLN A 592 -9.32 -19.25 -29.26
CA GLN A 592 -8.14 -18.75 -29.96
C GLN A 592 -7.08 -19.84 -30.04
N THR A 593 -6.27 -19.77 -31.10
CA THR A 593 -5.20 -20.73 -31.36
C THR A 593 -3.87 -20.02 -31.43
N THR A 594 -2.86 -20.59 -30.78
CA THR A 594 -1.45 -20.25 -30.99
C THR A 594 -0.65 -21.49 -31.35
N THR A 595 0.39 -21.32 -32.17
CA THR A 595 1.24 -22.43 -32.64
C THR A 595 2.66 -22.27 -32.10
N GLY A 596 3.37 -23.38 -31.94
CA GLY A 596 4.75 -23.38 -31.49
C GLY A 596 5.38 -24.76 -31.55
N THR A 597 6.41 -24.95 -30.75
CA THR A 597 7.17 -26.21 -30.63
C THR A 597 7.44 -26.54 -29.17
N ILE A 598 7.71 -27.81 -28.89
CA ILE A 598 8.22 -28.25 -27.60
C ILE A 598 9.72 -27.94 -27.54
N THR A 599 10.12 -27.11 -26.59
CA THR A 599 11.52 -26.72 -26.38
C THR A 599 12.24 -27.65 -25.41
N ALA A 600 11.55 -28.10 -24.36
CA ALA A 600 12.09 -29.03 -23.38
C ALA A 600 11.01 -29.99 -22.84
N LEU A 601 11.44 -31.19 -22.45
CA LEU A 601 10.59 -32.21 -21.83
C LEU A 601 10.58 -32.12 -20.29
N ALA A 602 10.97 -30.99 -19.72
CA ALA A 602 10.91 -30.71 -18.29
C ALA A 602 10.59 -29.23 -18.09
N GLY A 603 10.02 -28.93 -16.93
CA GLY A 603 9.72 -27.58 -16.46
C GLY A 603 10.88 -26.94 -15.73
N ILE A 604 10.55 -25.93 -14.90
CA ILE A 604 11.51 -25.23 -14.04
C ILE A 604 12.18 -26.21 -13.09
N GLY A 605 13.50 -26.11 -12.92
CA GLY A 605 14.23 -26.95 -11.97
C GLY A 605 14.18 -28.44 -12.32
N ASP A 606 14.13 -28.77 -13.61
CA ASP A 606 14.02 -30.13 -14.14
C ASP A 606 12.75 -30.87 -13.69
N ASP A 607 11.66 -30.14 -13.38
CA ASP A 607 10.38 -30.74 -13.04
C ASP A 607 9.83 -31.55 -14.23
N SER A 608 9.95 -32.87 -14.13
CA SER A 608 9.63 -33.81 -15.19
C SER A 608 8.13 -33.89 -15.51
N ARG A 609 7.27 -33.23 -14.73
CA ARG A 609 5.82 -33.18 -14.97
C ARG A 609 5.42 -32.26 -16.12
N PHE A 610 6.26 -31.29 -16.45
CA PHE A 610 5.93 -30.23 -17.41
C PHE A 610 6.64 -30.39 -18.76
N LEU A 611 6.05 -29.78 -19.78
CA LEU A 611 6.64 -29.47 -21.08
C LEU A 611 6.89 -27.97 -21.15
N GLN A 612 8.03 -27.58 -21.73
CA GLN A 612 8.31 -26.18 -22.06
C GLN A 612 7.98 -25.94 -23.54
N ILE A 613 7.17 -24.94 -23.85
CA ILE A 613 6.67 -24.66 -25.20
C ILE A 613 6.91 -23.20 -25.62
N THR A 614 7.10 -22.98 -26.93
CA THR A 614 7.21 -21.63 -27.52
C THR A 614 5.86 -21.01 -27.88
N ALA A 615 4.78 -21.80 -27.93
CA ALA A 615 3.45 -21.32 -28.31
C ALA A 615 3.02 -20.20 -27.35
N PRO A 616 2.67 -19.00 -27.83
CA PRO A 616 2.28 -17.89 -26.97
C PRO A 616 1.04 -18.23 -26.11
N ILE A 617 1.15 -18.07 -24.78
CA ILE A 617 0.05 -18.29 -23.83
C ILE A 617 -0.27 -16.98 -23.11
N GLN A 618 -1.57 -16.68 -22.95
CA GLN A 618 -2.09 -15.46 -22.30
C GLN A 618 -3.03 -15.83 -21.13
N PRO A 619 -3.30 -14.91 -20.19
CA PRO A 619 -4.34 -15.09 -19.18
C PRO A 619 -5.66 -15.55 -19.81
N GLY A 620 -6.24 -16.64 -19.29
CA GLY A 620 -7.44 -17.30 -19.81
C GLY A 620 -7.17 -18.59 -20.60
N ASN A 621 -5.94 -18.83 -21.07
CA ASN A 621 -5.58 -20.09 -21.75
C ASN A 621 -5.34 -21.26 -20.78
N SER A 622 -5.11 -21.00 -19.49
CA SER A 622 -4.91 -22.04 -18.47
C SER A 622 -6.06 -23.05 -18.48
N GLY A 623 -5.71 -24.33 -18.44
CA GLY A 623 -6.62 -25.46 -18.48
C GLY A 623 -7.00 -25.90 -19.91
N GLY A 624 -6.58 -25.16 -20.94
CA GLY A 624 -6.78 -25.52 -22.34
C GLY A 624 -5.87 -26.68 -22.81
N PRO A 625 -6.21 -27.35 -23.92
CA PRO A 625 -5.42 -28.44 -24.46
C PRO A 625 -4.21 -27.95 -25.26
N LEU A 626 -3.11 -28.70 -25.18
CA LEU A 626 -1.96 -28.62 -26.08
C LEU A 626 -1.98 -29.84 -27.00
N PHE A 627 -2.16 -29.62 -28.30
CA PHE A 627 -2.23 -30.66 -29.33
C PHE A 627 -0.89 -30.86 -30.04
N ASP A 628 -0.62 -32.08 -30.50
CA ASP A 628 0.39 -32.34 -31.53
C ASP A 628 -0.14 -32.05 -32.94
N SER A 629 0.70 -32.26 -33.95
CA SER A 629 0.33 -32.03 -35.35
C SER A 629 -0.73 -32.99 -35.90
N SER A 630 -1.06 -34.08 -35.21
CA SER A 630 -2.17 -34.98 -35.59
C SER A 630 -3.51 -34.56 -34.98
N GLY A 631 -3.49 -33.61 -34.03
CA GLY A 631 -4.66 -33.15 -33.29
C GLY A 631 -4.95 -33.96 -32.03
N HIS A 632 -3.95 -34.64 -31.46
CA HIS A 632 -4.09 -35.37 -30.20
C HIS A 632 -3.44 -34.62 -29.05
N VAL A 633 -4.05 -34.69 -27.87
CA VAL A 633 -3.61 -33.97 -26.68
C VAL A 633 -2.30 -34.57 -26.17
N VAL A 634 -1.30 -33.70 -26.04
CA VAL A 634 0.02 -34.03 -25.48
C VAL A 634 0.29 -33.35 -24.15
N GLY A 635 -0.50 -32.34 -23.79
CA GLY A 635 -0.48 -31.74 -22.46
C GLY A 635 -1.67 -30.80 -22.18
N THR A 636 -1.77 -30.36 -20.94
CA THR A 636 -2.74 -29.33 -20.50
C THR A 636 -1.98 -28.04 -20.23
N ILE A 637 -2.34 -26.96 -20.91
CA ILE A 637 -1.71 -25.65 -20.77
C ILE A 637 -1.89 -25.17 -19.34
N VAL A 638 -0.78 -24.81 -18.70
CA VAL A 638 -0.78 -24.06 -17.45
C VAL A 638 -0.44 -22.62 -17.79
N SER A 639 -0.85 -21.69 -16.94
CA SER A 639 -0.50 -20.28 -17.10
C SER A 639 0.99 -20.12 -17.36
N THR A 640 1.35 -18.99 -17.95
CA THR A 640 2.74 -18.60 -18.08
C THR A 640 3.45 -18.73 -16.74
N LEU A 641 4.73 -19.02 -16.84
CA LEU A 641 5.67 -18.84 -15.76
C LEU A 641 5.30 -17.60 -14.96
N ASN A 642 5.21 -17.70 -13.62
CA ASN A 642 5.23 -16.49 -12.82
C ASN A 642 6.56 -15.81 -13.17
N ALA A 643 6.51 -14.84 -14.08
CA ALA A 643 7.68 -14.28 -14.74
C ALA A 643 8.64 -13.72 -13.70
N LEU A 644 8.11 -13.25 -12.56
CA LEU A 644 8.88 -12.85 -11.40
C LEU A 644 9.58 -14.01 -10.67
N ALA A 645 8.92 -15.16 -10.52
CA ALA A 645 9.47 -16.31 -9.80
C ALA A 645 10.64 -16.95 -10.54
N VAL A 646 10.55 -17.12 -11.86
CA VAL A 646 11.69 -17.65 -12.64
C VAL A 646 12.71 -16.59 -12.95
N ALA A 647 12.33 -15.34 -13.22
CA ALA A 647 13.34 -14.30 -13.35
C ALA A 647 14.11 -14.08 -12.04
N LYS A 648 13.59 -14.45 -10.85
CA LYS A 648 14.36 -14.45 -9.58
C LYS A 648 15.41 -15.57 -9.53
N VAL A 649 15.22 -16.64 -10.30
CA VAL A 649 16.14 -17.81 -10.37
C VAL A 649 17.10 -17.71 -11.57
N THR A 650 16.64 -17.24 -12.73
CA THR A 650 17.40 -17.23 -14.00
C THR A 650 17.92 -15.86 -14.41
N GLY A 651 17.52 -14.78 -13.72
CA GLY A 651 17.95 -13.41 -14.01
C GLY A 651 17.34 -12.77 -15.28
N SER A 652 16.56 -13.51 -16.07
CA SER A 652 15.83 -13.02 -17.24
C SER A 652 14.37 -13.43 -17.15
N ILE A 653 13.44 -12.59 -17.63
CA ILE A 653 12.07 -13.06 -17.92
C ILE A 653 12.18 -13.83 -19.22
N PRO A 654 11.99 -15.16 -19.20
CA PRO A 654 12.14 -15.93 -20.41
C PRO A 654 11.02 -15.51 -21.39
N GLN A 655 11.41 -14.90 -22.51
CA GLN A 655 10.48 -14.56 -23.58
C GLN A 655 10.08 -15.87 -24.27
N ASN A 656 8.78 -16.15 -24.36
CA ASN A 656 8.21 -17.34 -25.01
C ASN A 656 8.51 -18.69 -24.31
N VAL A 657 8.66 -18.71 -22.98
CA VAL A 657 8.73 -19.96 -22.21
C VAL A 657 7.41 -20.14 -21.47
N ASN A 658 6.55 -20.96 -22.07
CA ASN A 658 5.27 -21.34 -21.51
C ASN A 658 5.30 -22.81 -21.11
N PHE A 659 4.36 -23.23 -20.27
CA PHE A 659 4.36 -24.58 -19.71
C PHE A 659 3.03 -25.28 -19.94
N ALA A 660 3.12 -26.59 -20.13
CA ALA A 660 1.97 -27.48 -20.11
C ALA A 660 2.29 -28.69 -19.24
N ILE A 661 1.32 -29.17 -18.47
CA ILE A 661 1.43 -30.44 -17.75
C ILE A 661 1.38 -31.56 -18.78
N LYS A 662 2.30 -32.53 -18.72
CA LYS A 662 2.35 -33.66 -19.65
C LYS A 662 1.07 -34.48 -19.58
N SER A 663 0.58 -34.91 -20.74
CA SER A 663 -0.55 -35.86 -20.84
C SER A 663 -0.35 -37.15 -20.04
N GLY A 664 0.88 -37.60 -19.81
CA GLY A 664 1.17 -38.73 -18.92
C GLY A 664 0.70 -38.48 -17.48
N ILE A 665 1.03 -37.32 -16.91
CA ILE A 665 0.61 -36.93 -15.56
C ILE A 665 -0.91 -36.77 -15.48
N VAL A 666 -1.51 -36.20 -16.53
CA VAL A 666 -2.96 -36.07 -16.65
C VAL A 666 -3.62 -37.45 -16.63
N ARG A 667 -3.13 -38.39 -17.45
CA ARG A 667 -3.68 -39.75 -17.52
C ARG A 667 -3.51 -40.51 -16.21
N GLU A 668 -2.36 -40.42 -15.55
CA GLU A 668 -2.14 -41.01 -14.22
C GLU A 668 -3.15 -40.47 -13.19
N PHE A 669 -3.41 -39.16 -13.20
CA PHE A 669 -4.43 -38.56 -12.35
C PHE A 669 -5.83 -39.10 -12.67
N LEU A 670 -6.22 -39.13 -13.94
CA LEU A 670 -7.53 -39.64 -14.37
C LEU A 670 -7.71 -41.13 -14.02
N ASP A 671 -6.69 -41.95 -14.27
CA ASP A 671 -6.65 -43.37 -13.92
C ASP A 671 -6.79 -43.55 -12.39
N SER A 672 -6.08 -42.74 -11.59
CA SER A 672 -6.16 -42.80 -10.12
C SER A 672 -7.54 -42.45 -9.55
N LYS A 673 -8.33 -41.68 -10.30
CA LYS A 673 -9.71 -41.29 -9.95
C LYS A 673 -10.76 -42.12 -10.66
N ASN A 674 -10.36 -43.13 -11.45
CA ASN A 674 -11.24 -43.96 -12.27
C ASN A 674 -12.12 -43.13 -13.22
N ILE A 675 -11.53 -42.11 -13.85
CA ILE A 675 -12.20 -41.21 -14.80
C ILE A 675 -11.80 -41.63 -16.21
N ALA A 676 -12.79 -41.97 -17.03
CA ALA A 676 -12.56 -42.39 -18.41
C ALA A 676 -12.07 -41.23 -19.28
N TYR A 677 -11.20 -41.54 -20.25
CA TYR A 677 -10.76 -40.63 -21.30
C TYR A 677 -10.48 -41.39 -22.60
N GLU A 678 -10.47 -40.68 -23.73
CA GLU A 678 -10.17 -41.27 -25.04
C GLU A 678 -8.71 -41.09 -25.44
N THR A 679 -8.19 -42.05 -26.21
CA THR A 679 -6.82 -42.04 -26.75
C THR A 679 -6.80 -42.32 -28.26
N ALA A 680 -5.73 -41.89 -28.94
CA ALA A 680 -5.51 -42.20 -30.35
C ALA A 680 -4.02 -42.12 -30.73
N THR A 681 -3.63 -42.92 -31.72
CA THR A 681 -2.26 -42.94 -32.26
C THR A 681 -2.04 -41.78 -33.24
N SER A 682 -0.95 -41.02 -33.07
CA SER A 682 -0.56 -39.94 -33.97
C SER A 682 0.29 -40.47 -35.14
N SER A 683 -0.25 -40.43 -36.35
CA SER A 683 0.43 -40.93 -37.57
C SER A 683 0.38 -39.98 -38.75
N GLU A 684 -0.68 -39.17 -38.88
CA GLU A 684 -0.85 -38.19 -39.97
C GLU A 684 -0.71 -36.77 -39.45
N SER A 685 0.17 -35.98 -40.04
CA SER A 685 0.33 -34.57 -39.70
C SER A 685 -0.67 -33.72 -40.46
N LYS A 686 -1.47 -32.94 -39.74
CA LYS A 686 -2.45 -31.99 -40.26
C LYS A 686 -1.88 -30.56 -40.25
N SER A 687 -2.53 -29.64 -40.97
CA SER A 687 -2.17 -28.23 -40.84
C SER A 687 -2.59 -27.71 -39.45
N PRO A 688 -1.94 -26.65 -38.93
CA PRO A 688 -2.39 -26.05 -37.67
C PRO A 688 -3.85 -25.60 -37.71
N ALA A 689 -4.35 -25.15 -38.87
CA ALA A 689 -5.75 -24.75 -39.04
C ALA A 689 -6.71 -25.94 -38.86
N ASP A 690 -6.39 -27.10 -39.44
CA ASP A 690 -7.21 -28.32 -39.29
C ASP A 690 -7.18 -28.85 -37.85
N VAL A 691 -6.00 -28.81 -37.20
CA VAL A 691 -5.88 -29.14 -35.77
C VAL A 691 -6.73 -28.18 -34.92
N SER A 692 -6.73 -26.90 -35.26
CA SER A 692 -7.54 -25.88 -34.56
C SER A 692 -9.04 -26.14 -34.72
N GLU A 693 -9.48 -26.47 -35.94
CA GLU A 693 -10.89 -26.74 -36.21
C GLU A 693 -11.38 -27.99 -35.48
N LEU A 694 -10.55 -29.05 -35.43
CA LEU A 694 -10.84 -30.25 -34.66
C LEU A 694 -10.83 -29.97 -33.15
N GLY A 695 -9.78 -29.29 -32.66
CA GLY A 695 -9.61 -28.98 -31.25
C GLY A 695 -10.72 -28.08 -30.70
N ALA A 696 -11.16 -27.06 -31.45
CA ALA A 696 -12.23 -26.16 -31.06
C ALA A 696 -13.54 -26.87 -30.70
N LYS A 697 -13.80 -28.06 -31.26
CA LYS A 697 -14.97 -28.89 -30.94
C LYS A 697 -14.91 -29.51 -29.55
N SER A 698 -13.73 -29.53 -28.91
CA SER A 698 -13.55 -30.08 -27.56
C SER A 698 -13.45 -29.01 -26.47
N LEU A 699 -13.21 -27.74 -26.83
CA LEU A 699 -12.95 -26.68 -25.88
C LEU A 699 -14.21 -26.17 -25.19
N VAL A 700 -14.05 -25.80 -23.92
CA VAL A 700 -15.04 -25.14 -23.09
C VAL A 700 -14.41 -23.99 -22.33
N MET A 701 -15.16 -22.90 -22.15
CA MET A 701 -14.72 -21.79 -21.30
C MET A 701 -15.24 -22.01 -19.89
N ILE A 702 -14.37 -21.92 -18.89
CA ILE A 702 -14.72 -22.07 -17.48
C ILE A 702 -14.93 -20.68 -16.87
N GLU A 703 -16.08 -20.48 -16.23
CA GLU A 703 -16.42 -19.29 -15.46
C GLU A 703 -16.45 -19.66 -13.98
N CYS A 704 -15.62 -18.98 -13.20
CA CYS A 704 -15.57 -19.08 -11.74
C CYS A 704 -16.17 -17.80 -11.15
N THR A 705 -17.08 -17.96 -10.20
CA THR A 705 -17.61 -16.85 -9.40
C THR A 705 -17.17 -17.04 -7.96
N LYS A 706 -16.61 -15.99 -7.34
CA LYS A 706 -16.13 -15.98 -5.95
C LYS A 706 -17.08 -15.18 -5.06
#